data_AF-A0A940ANL8-F1
#
_entry.id   AF-A0A940ANL8-F1
#
_cell.length_a   1.000
_cell.length_b   1.000
_cell.length_c   1.000
_cell.angle_alpha   90.00
_cell.angle_beta   90.00
_cell.angle_gamma   90.00
#
_symmetry.space_group_name_H-M   'P 1'
#
loop_
_entity.id
_entity.type
_entity.pdbx_description
1 polymer ?
#
loop_
_entity_poly.entity_id
_entity_poly.type
_entity_poly.pdbx_seq_one_letter_code
_entity_poly.pdbx_strand_id
1 'polypeptide(L)'
;MTAVLRASYGKLMKEAKRRITALLLVVLMTALSACGKKPEPSPTPVPAATPTPTAVPTVAPTPTPEPQIGPAAIAFYKNRTDEKLRRRFDETFRDRWVAGSEITRMECLAGTEAEIADDGRSFEQIFSDLWNQNPGSDTCMIAYRVQIETKDGVYFNGLIKTSEDAAEIKNYIGINLYDLQGREIKTFKNVGIPASVKLTAGTEIAQVLSPVIVTAYVYHSDDQFDGFGNYHGKVSTSVMLFNTDTEAEVREAYRDMSYTTTVEQNDPEEKATAVTYTATDSSERDVSAISDRDRNTGLAYSEGNSITVTAEKEMAGIYLIWGNKTPGYTVKAGEQKITCGADGFLHDYVAFETPVKECTVTIHEECILCDLYAYSEGRLPDSVQVWNAPYENADMLVFAAHASDESLYFGGPLTLYGAVLNKRVQVVYLTDYTGSDIAGSAREHEKLDCLWAMGIHTYPVNIAADRLQISTAGPTEKDMAGISYEGLCLAVTEQIRRFKPLVVITHDEGGEYGNDAHVILHRAVTEAVQKTMLEDYDPDSVSKYGTWDVPKTYIHLYGNNTIRMNLRIREAKLNNKTILNTLRQAYEKHVSQQHLWYYVSDSNDPANQDYSCADFGLFRTTVGKNIGGDMFEHVLTYDEQAVKQEREEYYAELTKEAELSKQAELTRAAEEAAEKKRRQEQQEEEERLAAEDLAREQKAKDELRRTVYTVIGVIVGLIVLYFLGILLLKLARLKRRKDRNRRLREKAHEENVKHSAEEGAEEEDYR
;
A
#
# COMPACT_ATOMS: atom_id res chain seq x y z
N MET A 1 -11.72 -52.12 13.17
CA MET A 1 -10.38 -51.93 12.58
C MET A 1 -9.43 -51.35 13.64
N THR A 2 -9.23 -52.06 14.76
CA THR A 2 -8.80 -51.43 16.02
C THR A 2 -7.71 -52.20 16.77
N ALA A 3 -7.29 -53.36 16.25
CA ALA A 3 -6.16 -54.14 16.75
C ALA A 3 -4.84 -53.83 16.01
N VAL A 4 -4.91 -53.38 14.75
CA VAL A 4 -3.72 -53.10 13.90
C VAL A 4 -3.05 -51.76 14.27
N LEU A 5 -3.82 -50.76 14.70
CA LEU A 5 -3.29 -49.44 15.08
C LEU A 5 -2.48 -49.43 16.39
N ARG A 6 -2.69 -50.39 17.30
CA ARG A 6 -1.96 -50.47 18.58
C ARG A 6 -0.53 -50.98 18.46
N ALA A 7 -0.18 -51.70 17.38
CA ALA A 7 1.17 -52.25 17.19
C ALA A 7 2.17 -51.23 16.60
N SER A 8 1.69 -50.26 15.82
CA SER A 8 2.56 -49.29 15.12
C SER A 8 3.04 -48.14 16.04
N TYR A 9 2.14 -47.59 16.86
CA TYR A 9 2.45 -46.50 17.80
C TYR A 9 3.52 -46.87 18.85
N GLY A 10 3.60 -48.16 19.24
CA GLY A 10 4.56 -48.63 20.24
C GLY A 10 6.03 -48.64 19.79
N LYS A 11 6.30 -48.63 18.48
CA LYS A 11 7.67 -48.56 17.94
C LYS A 11 8.17 -47.11 17.83
N LEU A 12 7.37 -46.18 17.27
CA LEU A 12 7.79 -44.79 17.08
C LEU A 12 8.20 -44.10 18.41
N MET A 13 7.43 -44.31 19.48
CA MET A 13 7.71 -43.72 20.80
C MET A 13 9.01 -44.22 21.46
N LYS A 14 9.56 -45.36 21.00
CA LYS A 14 10.79 -45.95 21.54
C LYS A 14 12.04 -45.38 20.86
N GLU A 15 11.93 -45.03 19.58
CA GLU A 15 12.99 -44.35 18.81
C GLU A 15 13.14 -42.87 19.25
N ALA A 16 12.01 -42.16 19.42
CA ALA A 16 12.01 -40.74 19.78
C ALA A 16 12.64 -40.46 21.15
N LYS A 17 12.28 -41.25 22.19
CA LYS A 17 12.89 -41.10 23.53
C LYS A 17 14.40 -41.31 23.51
N ARG A 18 14.92 -42.20 22.65
CA ARG A 18 16.36 -42.50 22.57
C ARG A 18 17.19 -41.36 21.97
N ARG A 19 16.59 -40.50 21.14
CA ARG A 19 17.23 -39.29 20.58
C ARG A 19 17.18 -38.11 21.56
N ILE A 20 16.09 -37.95 22.30
CA ILE A 20 15.93 -36.86 23.30
C ILE A 20 16.91 -37.03 24.47
N THR A 21 17.17 -38.26 24.93
CA THR A 21 18.17 -38.51 26.01
C THR A 21 19.61 -38.24 25.56
N ALA A 22 19.91 -38.27 24.26
CA ALA A 22 21.25 -38.00 23.74
C ALA A 22 21.59 -36.50 23.68
N LEU A 23 20.62 -35.63 23.35
CA LEU A 23 20.85 -34.17 23.32
C LEU A 23 20.98 -33.55 24.72
N LEU A 24 20.22 -34.06 25.71
CA LEU A 24 20.30 -33.60 27.10
C LEU A 24 21.65 -33.90 27.78
N LEU A 25 22.49 -34.76 27.20
CA LEU A 25 23.85 -35.06 27.66
C LEU A 25 24.92 -34.12 27.09
N VAL A 26 24.62 -33.37 26.03
CA VAL A 26 25.57 -32.42 25.39
C VAL A 26 25.50 -31.05 26.04
N VAL A 27 24.31 -30.59 26.44
CA VAL A 27 24.11 -29.31 27.15
C VAL A 27 24.67 -29.33 28.58
N LEU A 28 24.95 -30.53 29.14
CA LEU A 28 25.46 -30.71 30.51
C LEU A 28 26.99 -30.58 30.64
N MET A 29 27.73 -30.27 29.57
CA MET A 29 29.21 -30.41 29.53
C MET A 29 30.00 -29.12 29.21
N THR A 30 29.37 -27.94 29.11
CA THR A 30 30.09 -26.67 28.84
C THR A 30 29.69 -25.51 29.76
N ALA A 31 29.71 -25.75 31.09
CA ALA A 31 29.55 -24.71 32.10
C ALA A 31 30.41 -24.97 33.35
N LEU A 32 31.74 -24.73 33.28
CA LEU A 32 32.62 -24.69 34.45
C LEU A 32 33.82 -23.75 34.26
N SER A 33 33.76 -22.57 34.88
CA SER A 33 34.85 -21.69 35.39
C SER A 33 34.32 -20.26 35.54
N ALA A 34 34.46 -19.52 36.64
CA ALA A 34 35.14 -19.82 37.91
C ALA A 34 34.52 -19.07 39.12
N CYS A 35 34.78 -19.55 40.34
CA CYS A 35 34.62 -18.78 41.59
C CYS A 35 35.68 -17.63 41.65
N GLY A 36 35.58 -16.56 42.44
CA GLY A 36 34.62 -16.14 43.47
C GLY A 36 35.35 -15.55 44.70
N LYS A 37 34.80 -14.51 45.38
CA LYS A 37 34.77 -14.31 46.86
C LYS A 37 34.27 -12.90 47.30
N LYS A 38 33.78 -12.84 48.55
CA LYS A 38 33.34 -11.70 49.41
C LYS A 38 33.86 -12.02 50.85
N PRO A 39 33.71 -11.21 51.94
CA PRO A 39 33.32 -9.79 52.10
C PRO A 39 34.13 -8.95 53.16
N GLU A 40 33.85 -7.63 53.29
CA GLU A 40 33.80 -6.75 54.51
C GLU A 40 35.06 -6.47 55.42
N PRO A 41 35.07 -5.45 56.34
CA PRO A 41 34.63 -4.03 56.23
C PRO A 41 35.58 -2.96 56.89
N SER A 42 35.27 -1.65 56.67
CA SER A 42 35.69 -0.34 57.30
C SER A 42 36.66 -0.27 58.52
N PRO A 43 37.53 0.79 58.67
CA PRO A 43 37.07 2.16 59.03
C PRO A 43 37.91 3.39 58.54
N THR A 44 37.40 4.61 58.78
CA THR A 44 37.99 5.96 58.48
C THR A 44 39.11 6.40 59.45
N PRO A 45 40.05 7.31 59.06
CA PRO A 45 39.95 8.72 59.48
C PRO A 45 40.46 9.79 58.46
N VAL A 46 40.59 11.05 58.90
CA VAL A 46 40.59 12.36 58.18
C VAL A 46 41.92 13.13 58.49
N PRO A 47 42.28 14.32 57.92
CA PRO A 47 42.42 14.84 56.54
C PRO A 47 43.87 15.30 56.15
N ALA A 48 44.13 15.71 54.90
CA ALA A 48 45.18 16.71 54.54
C ALA A 48 44.96 17.32 53.13
N ALA A 49 45.60 18.48 52.85
CA ALA A 49 45.23 19.41 51.78
C ALA A 49 45.71 19.11 50.33
N THR A 50 44.82 19.47 49.40
CA THR A 50 44.96 19.94 48.00
C THR A 50 46.36 20.06 47.37
N PRO A 51 46.52 19.55 46.14
CA PRO A 51 46.82 20.43 45.00
C PRO A 51 45.74 20.39 43.89
N THR A 52 45.66 21.47 43.13
CA THR A 52 44.60 21.78 42.15
C THR A 52 44.54 20.78 40.98
N PRO A 53 43.39 20.15 40.69
CA PRO A 53 43.22 19.38 39.46
C PRO A 53 42.96 20.30 38.26
N THR A 54 43.67 20.03 37.17
CA THR A 54 43.42 20.55 35.82
C THR A 54 41.96 20.36 35.41
N ALA A 55 41.41 21.27 34.60
CA ALA A 55 40.06 21.16 34.08
C ALA A 55 39.84 19.81 33.38
N VAL A 56 38.97 18.99 33.96
CA VAL A 56 38.42 17.79 33.31
C VAL A 56 37.55 18.27 32.15
N PRO A 57 37.65 17.69 30.94
CA PRO A 57 36.73 18.03 29.86
C PRO A 57 35.30 17.71 30.31
N THR A 58 34.44 18.73 30.32
CA THR A 58 33.02 18.57 30.58
C THR A 58 32.45 17.56 29.60
N VAL A 59 32.04 16.39 30.10
CA VAL A 59 31.25 15.44 29.31
C VAL A 59 30.02 16.20 28.84
N ALA A 60 29.87 16.36 27.52
CA ALA A 60 28.69 16.98 26.95
C ALA A 60 27.47 16.21 27.47
N PRO A 61 26.43 16.89 27.99
CA PRO A 61 25.24 16.18 28.47
C PRO A 61 24.66 15.37 27.31
N THR A 62 24.51 14.06 27.52
CA THR A 62 23.72 13.21 26.62
C THR A 62 22.39 13.93 26.36
N PRO A 63 21.97 14.11 25.10
CA PRO A 63 20.73 14.81 24.82
C PRO A 63 19.58 14.11 25.54
N THR A 64 19.00 14.78 26.54
CA THR A 64 17.81 14.28 27.23
C THR A 64 16.73 14.10 26.16
N PRO A 65 16.16 12.89 25.99
CA PRO A 65 15.09 12.70 25.02
C PRO A 65 13.96 13.66 25.35
N GLU A 66 13.49 14.37 24.33
CA GLU A 66 12.41 15.34 24.45
C GLU A 66 11.16 14.65 25.03
N PRO A 67 10.56 15.19 26.11
CA PRO A 67 9.48 14.50 26.81
C PRO A 67 8.29 14.34 25.87
N GLN A 68 7.84 13.09 25.70
CA GLN A 68 6.73 12.75 24.83
C GLN A 68 5.43 13.36 25.36
N ILE A 69 4.79 14.21 24.55
CA ILE A 69 3.50 14.81 24.82
C ILE A 69 2.40 13.87 24.30
N GLY A 70 1.44 13.53 25.16
CA GLY A 70 0.34 12.63 24.82
C GLY A 70 0.71 11.13 24.87
N PRO A 71 -0.26 10.26 24.54
CA PRO A 71 -0.10 8.81 24.61
C PRO A 71 0.98 8.26 23.68
N ALA A 72 1.72 7.24 24.13
CA ALA A 72 2.78 6.60 23.35
C ALA A 72 2.26 5.76 22.18
N ALA A 73 1.01 5.30 22.28
CA ALA A 73 0.32 4.55 21.24
C ALA A 73 -1.19 4.77 21.39
N ILE A 74 -1.89 4.64 20.27
CA ILE A 74 -3.35 4.59 20.19
C ILE A 74 -3.77 3.35 19.40
N ALA A 75 -5.01 2.92 19.57
CA ALA A 75 -5.62 1.91 18.72
C ALA A 75 -7.10 2.21 18.49
N PHE A 76 -7.64 1.68 17.40
CA PHE A 76 -9.08 1.65 17.14
C PHE A 76 -9.75 0.50 17.89
N TYR A 77 -10.95 0.73 18.42
CA TYR A 77 -11.76 -0.29 19.11
C TYR A 77 -13.20 -0.30 18.61
N LYS A 78 -13.78 -1.50 18.49
CA LYS A 78 -15.21 -1.72 18.24
C LYS A 78 -15.89 -2.01 19.57
N ASN A 79 -16.87 -1.19 19.93
CA ASN A 79 -17.73 -1.43 21.08
C ASN A 79 -18.63 -2.65 20.81
N ARG A 80 -18.47 -3.70 21.61
CA ARG A 80 -19.25 -4.95 21.60
C ARG A 80 -20.10 -4.97 22.87
N THR A 81 -21.17 -4.17 22.87
CA THR A 81 -22.05 -3.98 24.02
C THR A 81 -22.75 -5.27 24.47
N ASP A 82 -22.92 -6.22 23.55
CA ASP A 82 -23.38 -7.59 23.77
C ASP A 82 -22.35 -8.46 24.52
N GLU A 83 -21.07 -8.33 24.18
CA GLU A 83 -19.94 -9.01 24.86
C GLU A 83 -19.45 -8.27 26.11
N LYS A 84 -19.95 -7.05 26.37
CA LYS A 84 -19.50 -6.12 27.43
C LYS A 84 -18.00 -5.84 27.38
N LEU A 85 -17.51 -5.55 26.18
CA LEU A 85 -16.12 -5.16 25.96
C LEU A 85 -15.97 -4.26 24.74
N ARG A 86 -14.83 -3.60 24.65
CA ARG A 86 -14.30 -2.98 23.45
C ARG A 86 -13.19 -3.89 22.94
N ARG A 87 -13.38 -4.49 21.76
CA ARG A 87 -12.33 -5.28 21.11
C ARG A 87 -11.53 -4.35 20.21
N ARG A 88 -10.20 -4.39 20.30
CA ARG A 88 -9.32 -3.66 19.39
C ARG A 88 -9.58 -4.14 17.96
N PHE A 89 -9.53 -3.23 16.99
CA PHE A 89 -9.45 -3.63 15.60
C PHE A 89 -8.09 -4.32 15.36
N ASP A 90 -8.10 -5.37 14.56
CA ASP A 90 -6.89 -5.84 13.87
C ASP A 90 -6.57 -4.88 12.71
N GLU A 91 -5.36 -4.96 12.15
CA GLU A 91 -4.92 -4.11 11.03
C GLU A 91 -5.86 -4.18 9.81
N THR A 92 -6.60 -5.29 9.67
CA THR A 92 -7.67 -5.45 8.67
C THR A 92 -9.01 -5.72 9.34
N PHE A 93 -10.07 -5.08 8.86
CA PHE A 93 -11.45 -5.36 9.23
C PHE A 93 -12.31 -5.61 7.99
N ARG A 94 -13.19 -6.61 8.07
CA ARG A 94 -13.99 -7.13 6.95
C ARG A 94 -15.45 -7.10 7.33
N ASP A 95 -16.27 -6.44 6.53
CA ASP A 95 -17.73 -6.42 6.69
C ASP A 95 -18.42 -6.21 5.34
N ARG A 96 -19.73 -6.45 5.28
CA ARG A 96 -20.51 -6.30 4.05
C ARG A 96 -21.00 -4.87 3.89
N TRP A 97 -20.58 -4.17 2.84
CA TRP A 97 -20.96 -2.77 2.66
C TRP A 97 -22.26 -2.63 1.85
N VAL A 98 -23.34 -2.29 2.55
CA VAL A 98 -24.66 -2.08 1.95
C VAL A 98 -24.94 -0.57 1.84
N ALA A 99 -25.21 -0.07 0.63
CA ALA A 99 -25.47 1.35 0.38
C ALA A 99 -26.50 1.96 1.37
N GLY A 100 -26.16 3.12 1.94
CA GLY A 100 -26.95 3.80 2.98
C GLY A 100 -26.84 3.23 4.40
N SER A 101 -26.06 2.16 4.61
CA SER A 101 -25.87 1.53 5.92
C SER A 101 -24.54 1.93 6.57
N GLU A 102 -24.45 1.84 7.90
CA GLU A 102 -23.17 1.98 8.60
C GLU A 102 -22.24 0.82 8.19
N ILE A 103 -21.00 1.14 7.82
CA ILE A 103 -19.92 0.16 7.60
C ILE A 103 -19.34 -0.23 8.95
N THR A 104 -18.88 0.77 9.71
CA THR A 104 -18.37 0.59 11.06
C THR A 104 -18.27 1.91 11.81
N ARG A 105 -18.29 1.85 13.14
CA ARG A 105 -17.86 2.92 14.04
C ARG A 105 -16.67 2.46 14.85
N MET A 106 -15.64 3.29 14.90
CA MET A 106 -14.36 3.00 15.54
C MET A 106 -14.10 4.06 16.61
N GLU A 107 -13.89 3.61 17.84
CA GLU A 107 -13.48 4.44 18.98
C GLU A 107 -11.94 4.46 19.03
N CYS A 108 -11.32 5.64 19.02
CA CYS A 108 -9.87 5.79 19.13
C CYS A 108 -9.50 5.98 20.61
N LEU A 109 -8.69 5.08 21.16
CA LEU A 109 -8.31 5.07 22.58
C LEU A 109 -6.78 4.95 22.73
N ALA A 110 -6.25 5.50 23.82
CA ALA A 110 -4.85 5.35 24.18
C ALA A 110 -4.53 3.91 24.62
N GLY A 111 -3.34 3.43 24.24
CA GLY A 111 -2.87 2.06 24.52
C GLY A 111 -3.17 1.06 23.41
N THR A 112 -2.61 -0.14 23.56
CA THR A 112 -2.60 -1.20 22.54
C THR A 112 -3.27 -2.51 22.99
N GLU A 113 -4.00 -2.48 24.11
CA GLU A 113 -4.66 -3.66 24.68
C GLU A 113 -5.62 -4.33 23.69
N ALA A 114 -5.64 -5.66 23.64
CA ALA A 114 -6.49 -6.38 22.68
C ALA A 114 -7.99 -6.22 23.01
N GLU A 115 -8.33 -6.13 24.30
CA GLU A 115 -9.70 -5.93 24.78
C GLU A 115 -9.70 -5.01 26.01
N ILE A 116 -10.65 -4.07 26.05
CA ILE A 116 -10.93 -3.22 27.20
C ILE A 116 -12.31 -3.62 27.73
N ALA A 117 -12.40 -4.06 28.99
CA ALA A 117 -13.66 -4.47 29.59
C ALA A 117 -14.65 -3.30 29.69
N ASP A 118 -15.92 -3.54 29.35
CA ASP A 118 -17.01 -2.60 29.64
C ASP A 118 -17.58 -2.92 31.02
N ASP A 119 -17.06 -2.22 32.02
CA ASP A 119 -17.46 -2.31 33.42
C ASP A 119 -18.66 -1.41 33.77
N GLY A 120 -19.33 -0.84 32.77
CA GLY A 120 -20.46 0.07 32.92
C GLY A 120 -20.07 1.54 33.04
N ARG A 121 -18.79 1.90 32.89
CA ARG A 121 -18.34 3.28 32.67
C ARG A 121 -18.84 3.83 31.32
N SER A 122 -19.05 5.13 31.23
CA SER A 122 -19.32 5.80 29.95
C SER A 122 -18.07 5.81 29.06
N PHE A 123 -18.25 6.00 27.75
CA PHE A 123 -17.12 6.16 26.82
C PHE A 123 -16.19 7.31 27.23
N GLU A 124 -16.76 8.45 27.65
CA GLU A 124 -16.01 9.60 28.19
C GLU A 124 -15.15 9.22 29.40
N GLN A 125 -15.66 8.39 30.32
CA GLN A 125 -14.89 7.91 31.48
C GLN A 125 -13.74 6.98 31.04
N ILE A 126 -14.02 6.00 30.18
CA ILE A 126 -13.00 5.06 29.69
C ILE A 126 -11.90 5.80 28.90
N PHE A 127 -12.30 6.72 28.02
CA PHE A 127 -11.36 7.58 27.29
C PHE A 127 -10.53 8.43 28.25
N SER A 128 -11.16 9.16 29.17
CA SER A 128 -10.47 10.03 30.13
C SER A 128 -9.48 9.26 30.99
N ASP A 129 -9.87 8.09 31.48
CA ASP A 129 -9.02 7.24 32.33
C ASP A 129 -7.78 6.75 31.58
N LEU A 130 -7.89 6.42 30.29
CA LEU A 130 -6.75 5.98 29.46
C LEU A 130 -5.90 7.15 28.94
N TRP A 131 -6.54 8.25 28.56
CA TRP A 131 -5.91 9.41 27.93
C TRP A 131 -5.14 10.25 28.94
N ASN A 132 -5.74 10.58 30.09
CA ASN A 132 -5.18 11.49 31.08
C ASN A 132 -4.04 10.88 31.94
N GLN A 133 -3.70 9.62 31.73
CA GLN A 133 -2.48 9.01 32.28
C GLN A 133 -1.20 9.49 31.57
N ASN A 134 -1.32 10.16 30.42
CA ASN A 134 -0.19 10.53 29.57
C ASN A 134 0.18 12.02 29.75
N PRO A 135 1.46 12.38 29.95
CA PRO A 135 1.86 13.78 30.15
C PRO A 135 1.44 14.71 28.99
N GLY A 136 0.80 15.84 29.30
CA GLY A 136 0.38 16.82 28.29
C GLY A 136 -0.76 16.36 27.36
N SER A 137 -1.47 15.28 27.70
CA SER A 137 -2.60 14.79 26.90
C SER A 137 -3.78 15.76 26.81
N ASP A 138 -3.84 16.75 27.71
CA ASP A 138 -4.83 17.81 27.76
C ASP A 138 -4.69 18.85 26.62
N THR A 139 -3.51 18.93 26.01
CA THR A 139 -3.28 19.73 24.78
C THR A 139 -3.44 18.89 23.50
N CYS A 140 -3.63 17.58 23.62
CA CYS A 140 -3.69 16.68 22.47
C CYS A 140 -5.11 16.58 21.88
N MET A 141 -5.15 16.54 20.56
CA MET A 141 -6.29 16.30 19.70
C MET A 141 -6.08 15.04 18.87
N ILE A 142 -7.15 14.54 18.26
CA ILE A 142 -7.10 13.44 17.29
C ILE A 142 -7.48 14.00 15.92
N ALA A 143 -6.79 13.57 14.87
CA ALA A 143 -7.22 13.77 13.48
C ALA A 143 -7.28 12.42 12.77
N TYR A 144 -8.07 12.32 11.71
CA TYR A 144 -8.11 11.13 10.87
C TYR A 144 -7.61 11.44 9.48
N ARG A 145 -7.16 10.44 8.74
CA ARG A 145 -7.00 10.49 7.29
C ARG A 145 -7.70 9.28 6.71
N VAL A 146 -8.45 9.50 5.63
CA VAL A 146 -9.16 8.43 4.92
C VAL A 146 -8.72 8.38 3.48
N GLN A 147 -8.36 7.18 3.04
CA GLN A 147 -7.96 6.89 1.68
C GLN A 147 -9.02 6.01 1.03
N ILE A 148 -9.53 6.44 -0.13
CA ILE A 148 -10.41 5.67 -0.98
C ILE A 148 -9.93 5.71 -2.43
N GLU A 149 -10.15 4.60 -3.14
CA GLU A 149 -10.00 4.52 -4.58
C GLU A 149 -11.32 3.97 -5.16
N THR A 150 -11.64 4.34 -6.40
CA THR A 150 -12.88 3.94 -7.09
C THR A 150 -12.59 3.38 -8.49
N LYS A 151 -13.51 2.56 -8.99
CA LYS A 151 -13.44 1.93 -10.32
C LYS A 151 -13.41 2.92 -11.49
N ASP A 152 -13.97 4.11 -11.30
CA ASP A 152 -13.98 5.21 -12.25
C ASP A 152 -12.80 6.19 -12.08
N GLY A 153 -11.82 5.84 -11.23
CA GLY A 153 -10.53 6.53 -11.12
C GLY A 153 -10.49 7.69 -10.14
N VAL A 154 -11.55 7.93 -9.36
CA VAL A 154 -11.48 8.87 -8.23
C VAL A 154 -10.58 8.26 -7.15
N TYR A 155 -9.51 8.98 -6.81
CA TYR A 155 -8.66 8.72 -5.66
C TYR A 155 -8.76 9.91 -4.70
N PHE A 156 -9.02 9.63 -3.42
CA PHE A 156 -9.07 10.64 -2.36
C PHE A 156 -8.20 10.17 -1.19
N ASN A 157 -7.41 11.10 -0.66
CA ASN A 157 -6.44 10.87 0.42
C ASN A 157 -6.46 12.09 1.36
N GLY A 158 -7.62 12.35 1.98
CA GLY A 158 -7.88 13.58 2.72
C GLY A 158 -7.67 13.47 4.23
N LEU A 159 -7.15 14.54 4.84
CA LEU A 159 -7.13 14.74 6.28
C LEU A 159 -8.51 15.22 6.76
N ILE A 160 -9.08 14.51 7.72
CA ILE A 160 -10.42 14.72 8.30
C ILE A 160 -10.24 15.16 9.77
N LYS A 161 -10.34 16.47 10.02
CA LYS A 161 -10.45 17.09 11.35
C LYS A 161 -11.92 17.36 11.73
N THR A 162 -12.82 17.45 10.75
CA THR A 162 -14.27 17.64 10.92
C THR A 162 -15.08 16.79 9.95
N SER A 163 -16.37 16.57 10.23
CA SER A 163 -17.25 15.78 9.35
C SER A 163 -17.57 16.47 8.02
N GLU A 164 -17.35 17.80 7.90
CA GLU A 164 -17.52 18.52 6.63
C GLU A 164 -16.32 18.33 5.68
N ASP A 165 -15.14 17.96 6.19
CA ASP A 165 -13.92 17.74 5.38
C ASP A 165 -14.08 16.57 4.38
N ALA A 166 -15.03 15.66 4.62
CA ALA A 166 -15.37 14.53 3.74
C ALA A 166 -16.62 14.77 2.87
N ALA A 167 -17.14 16.00 2.80
CA ALA A 167 -18.45 16.28 2.19
C ALA A 167 -18.54 16.01 0.67
N GLU A 168 -17.39 15.95 -0.01
CA GLU A 168 -17.29 15.63 -1.45
C GLU A 168 -17.36 14.12 -1.73
N ILE A 169 -16.71 13.28 -0.91
CA ILE A 169 -16.71 11.82 -1.07
C ILE A 169 -17.93 11.12 -0.47
N LYS A 170 -18.85 11.84 0.19
CA LYS A 170 -20.04 11.28 0.87
C LYS A 170 -20.91 10.35 0.01
N ASN A 171 -20.90 10.53 -1.31
CA ASN A 171 -21.63 9.67 -2.26
C ASN A 171 -21.02 8.27 -2.32
N TYR A 172 -19.70 8.15 -2.14
CA TYR A 172 -18.96 6.90 -2.05
C TYR A 172 -18.96 6.39 -0.60
N ILE A 173 -18.49 7.21 0.33
CA ILE A 173 -18.42 6.91 1.76
C ILE A 173 -18.66 8.17 2.60
N GLY A 174 -19.65 8.12 3.48
CA GLY A 174 -19.90 9.17 4.47
C GLY A 174 -19.00 8.97 5.70
N ILE A 175 -18.30 10.02 6.12
CA ILE A 175 -17.43 10.01 7.30
C ILE A 175 -17.98 11.01 8.31
N ASN A 176 -18.25 10.56 9.53
CA ASN A 176 -18.71 11.43 10.63
C ASN A 176 -17.81 11.25 11.85
N LEU A 177 -17.33 12.37 12.41
CA LEU A 177 -16.53 12.41 13.64
C LEU A 177 -17.42 12.75 14.83
N TYR A 178 -17.17 12.11 15.98
CA TYR A 178 -17.90 12.38 17.21
C TYR A 178 -16.98 12.57 18.40
N ASP A 179 -17.40 13.47 19.29
CA ASP A 179 -16.72 13.74 20.57
C ASP A 179 -17.01 12.66 21.64
N LEU A 180 -16.43 12.88 22.83
CA LEU A 180 -16.57 12.02 24.02
C LEU A 180 -18.03 11.84 24.48
N GLN A 181 -18.89 12.83 24.23
CA GLN A 181 -20.32 12.80 24.53
C GLN A 181 -21.16 12.23 23.38
N GLY A 182 -20.53 11.78 22.30
CA GLY A 182 -21.19 11.24 21.10
C GLY A 182 -21.86 12.30 20.23
N ARG A 183 -21.50 13.57 20.37
CA ARG A 183 -22.00 14.68 19.52
C ARG A 183 -21.13 14.79 18.27
N GLU A 184 -21.76 15.07 17.13
CA GLU A 184 -21.07 15.14 15.85
C GLU A 184 -20.26 16.43 15.70
N ILE A 185 -18.96 16.29 15.40
CA ILE A 185 -18.04 17.41 15.13
C ILE A 185 -18.17 17.73 13.63
N LYS A 186 -19.10 18.62 13.30
CA LYS A 186 -19.36 19.05 11.92
C LYS A 186 -18.37 20.10 11.41
N THR A 187 -17.98 21.02 12.29
CA THR A 187 -17.06 22.12 11.97
C THR A 187 -16.15 22.41 13.16
N PHE A 188 -15.06 23.14 12.93
CA PHE A 188 -14.14 23.63 13.96
C PHE A 188 -14.79 24.50 15.05
N LYS A 189 -16.05 24.93 14.88
CA LYS A 189 -16.81 25.66 15.92
C LYS A 189 -17.35 24.74 17.02
N ASN A 190 -17.40 23.42 16.78
CA ASN A 190 -17.78 22.41 17.77
C ASN A 190 -16.50 21.88 18.44
N VAL A 191 -16.08 22.52 19.54
CA VAL A 191 -14.82 22.18 20.21
C VAL A 191 -14.95 20.90 21.04
N GLY A 192 -14.22 19.85 20.64
CA GLY A 192 -14.09 18.58 21.37
C GLY A 192 -13.13 17.63 20.65
N ILE A 193 -12.47 16.73 21.39
CA ILE A 193 -11.59 15.71 20.79
C ILE A 193 -12.45 14.74 19.96
N PRO A 194 -12.18 14.52 18.66
CA PRO A 194 -12.94 13.58 17.84
C PRO A 194 -12.54 12.14 18.15
N ALA A 195 -12.95 11.65 19.32
CA ALA A 195 -12.56 10.35 19.86
C ALA A 195 -13.22 9.14 19.17
N SER A 196 -14.15 9.35 18.24
CA SER A 196 -14.63 8.26 17.37
C SER A 196 -14.95 8.72 15.96
N VAL A 197 -14.75 7.82 15.00
CA VAL A 197 -15.04 7.99 13.58
C VAL A 197 -16.05 6.92 13.14
N LYS A 198 -17.06 7.32 12.38
CA LYS A 198 -18.06 6.44 11.77
C LYS A 198 -17.97 6.54 10.26
N LEU A 199 -17.95 5.38 9.60
CA LEU A 199 -18.05 5.26 8.16
C LEU A 199 -19.42 4.69 7.78
N THR A 200 -20.06 5.32 6.80
CA THR A 200 -21.36 4.94 6.25
C THR A 200 -21.20 4.72 4.76
N ALA A 201 -21.69 3.60 4.24
CA ALA A 201 -21.68 3.31 2.81
C ALA A 201 -22.55 4.34 2.07
N GLY A 202 -21.97 5.06 1.12
CA GLY A 202 -22.69 6.02 0.30
C GLY A 202 -23.60 5.33 -0.74
N THR A 203 -24.28 6.12 -1.56
CA THR A 203 -25.13 5.63 -2.67
C THR A 203 -24.33 4.94 -3.77
N GLU A 204 -23.05 5.29 -3.90
CA GLU A 204 -22.12 4.86 -4.94
C GLU A 204 -21.03 3.93 -4.39
N ILE A 205 -21.24 3.35 -3.19
CA ILE A 205 -20.30 2.44 -2.52
C ILE A 205 -19.83 1.26 -3.40
N ALA A 206 -20.63 0.84 -4.39
CA ALA A 206 -20.28 -0.20 -5.34
C ALA A 206 -19.12 0.18 -6.29
N GLN A 207 -18.79 1.47 -6.41
CA GLN A 207 -17.60 1.95 -7.13
C GLN A 207 -16.33 1.89 -6.27
N VAL A 208 -16.46 1.92 -4.94
CA VAL A 208 -15.31 1.95 -4.03
C VAL A 208 -14.56 0.62 -4.06
N LEU A 209 -13.26 0.69 -4.29
CA LEU A 209 -12.32 -0.43 -4.21
C LEU A 209 -11.94 -0.71 -2.74
N SER A 210 -11.58 -1.95 -2.46
CA SER A 210 -11.02 -2.33 -1.15
C SER A 210 -9.50 -2.40 -1.20
N PRO A 211 -8.78 -2.01 -0.12
CA PRO A 211 -9.31 -1.50 1.13
C PRO A 211 -9.60 0.01 1.11
N VAL A 212 -10.56 0.44 1.94
CA VAL A 212 -10.62 1.82 2.44
C VAL A 212 -9.71 1.90 3.66
N ILE A 213 -8.70 2.77 3.63
CA ILE A 213 -7.75 2.89 4.75
C ILE A 213 -8.14 4.07 5.63
N VAL A 214 -8.25 3.83 6.94
CA VAL A 214 -8.51 4.87 7.94
C VAL A 214 -7.34 4.91 8.91
N THR A 215 -6.69 6.06 9.00
CA THR A 215 -5.58 6.32 9.93
C THR A 215 -6.01 7.36 10.95
N ALA A 216 -5.70 7.15 12.22
CA ALA A 216 -5.81 8.15 13.28
C ALA A 216 -4.42 8.67 13.67
N TYR A 217 -4.35 9.95 14.04
CA TYR A 217 -3.15 10.65 14.48
C TYR A 217 -3.43 11.37 15.81
N VAL A 218 -2.45 11.36 16.73
CA VAL A 218 -2.49 12.23 17.92
C VAL A 218 -1.57 13.43 17.72
N TYR A 219 -2.11 14.63 17.84
CA TYR A 219 -1.36 15.86 17.66
C TYR A 219 -1.65 16.86 18.77
N HIS A 220 -0.66 17.65 19.20
CA HIS A 220 -0.80 18.73 20.17
C HIS A 220 -0.56 20.12 19.55
N SER A 221 -0.25 20.16 18.25
CA SER A 221 -0.03 21.39 17.48
C SER A 221 -0.14 21.08 15.98
N ASP A 222 -0.53 22.08 15.18
CA ASP A 222 -0.67 21.93 13.73
C ASP A 222 0.70 21.81 13.02
N ASP A 223 1.83 22.13 13.69
CA ASP A 223 3.19 21.92 13.20
C ASP A 223 3.66 20.45 13.19
N GLN A 224 2.77 19.52 13.55
CA GLN A 224 2.95 18.07 13.36
C GLN A 224 2.29 17.56 12.07
N PHE A 225 1.79 18.49 11.24
CA PHE A 225 1.36 18.25 9.87
C PHE A 225 2.15 19.16 8.91
N ASP A 226 2.51 18.61 7.76
CA ASP A 226 3.16 19.37 6.69
C ASP A 226 2.18 20.33 5.97
N GLY A 227 2.67 21.02 4.94
CA GLY A 227 1.89 21.99 4.16
C GLY A 227 0.66 21.40 3.44
N PHE A 228 0.53 20.07 3.38
CA PHE A 228 -0.57 19.32 2.75
C PHE A 228 -1.36 18.48 3.76
N GLY A 229 -1.12 18.66 5.06
CA GLY A 229 -1.82 17.93 6.12
C GLY A 229 -1.34 16.49 6.31
N ASN A 230 -0.16 16.11 5.82
CA ASN A 230 0.44 14.81 6.13
C ASN A 230 1.05 14.85 7.53
N TYR A 231 0.67 13.91 8.39
CA TYR A 231 1.15 13.86 9.77
C TYR A 231 2.58 13.31 9.84
N HIS A 232 3.47 14.05 10.51
CA HIS A 232 4.86 13.66 10.76
C HIS A 232 5.21 13.62 12.26
N GLY A 233 4.19 13.65 13.13
CA GLY A 233 4.34 13.29 14.54
C GLY A 233 4.55 11.79 14.75
N LYS A 234 4.68 11.37 16.01
CA LYS A 234 5.14 10.01 16.38
C LYS A 234 4.02 8.99 16.61
N VAL A 235 2.76 9.41 16.70
CA VAL A 235 1.67 8.61 17.28
C VAL A 235 0.52 8.48 16.30
N SER A 236 0.44 7.32 15.65
CA SER A 236 -0.62 6.98 14.69
C SER A 236 -1.04 5.51 14.78
N THR A 237 -2.19 5.19 14.19
CA THR A 237 -2.67 3.81 14.00
C THR A 237 -3.56 3.76 12.76
N SER A 238 -3.50 2.67 12.00
CA SER A 238 -4.31 2.48 10.78
C SER A 238 -5.14 1.21 10.84
N VAL A 239 -6.30 1.21 10.18
CA VAL A 239 -7.12 0.03 9.90
C VAL A 239 -7.51 0.04 8.42
N MET A 240 -7.30 -1.09 7.76
CA MET A 240 -7.75 -1.36 6.40
C MET A 240 -9.14 -2.01 6.42
N LEU A 241 -10.13 -1.36 5.82
CA LEU A 241 -11.50 -1.83 5.74
C LEU A 241 -11.74 -2.49 4.39
N PHE A 242 -12.17 -3.74 4.40
CA PHE A 242 -12.47 -4.54 3.20
C PHE A 242 -13.98 -4.83 3.11
N ASN A 243 -14.52 -4.76 1.89
CA ASN A 243 -15.89 -5.17 1.59
C ASN A 243 -15.96 -6.69 1.36
N THR A 244 -16.82 -7.39 2.09
CA THR A 244 -16.99 -8.84 1.91
C THR A 244 -17.78 -9.23 0.66
N ASP A 245 -18.53 -8.31 0.04
CA ASP A 245 -19.21 -8.58 -1.25
C ASP A 245 -18.22 -8.68 -2.43
N THR A 246 -16.95 -8.30 -2.23
CA THR A 246 -15.83 -8.49 -3.18
C THR A 246 -14.90 -9.65 -2.78
N GLU A 247 -15.29 -10.49 -1.82
CA GLU A 247 -14.37 -11.40 -1.13
C GLU A 247 -14.33 -12.83 -1.73
N ALA A 248 -13.85 -12.93 -2.97
CA ALA A 248 -13.24 -14.16 -3.49
C ALA A 248 -11.70 -14.12 -3.49
N GLU A 249 -11.10 -12.93 -3.35
CA GLU A 249 -9.75 -12.66 -3.89
C GLU A 249 -8.67 -12.32 -2.85
N VAL A 250 -8.95 -12.17 -1.55
CA VAL A 250 -7.92 -11.65 -0.60
C VAL A 250 -7.73 -12.50 0.65
N ARG A 251 -7.24 -13.72 0.44
CA ARG A 251 -6.55 -14.50 1.49
C ARG A 251 -5.06 -14.59 1.15
N GLU A 252 -4.24 -14.23 2.14
CA GLU A 252 -2.77 -14.40 2.17
C GLU A 252 -1.90 -13.31 1.49
N ALA A 253 -2.45 -12.12 1.20
CA ALA A 253 -1.68 -10.99 0.61
C ALA A 253 -0.91 -10.09 1.61
N TYR A 254 -1.35 -9.97 2.87
CA TYR A 254 -0.91 -8.90 3.79
C TYR A 254 -0.13 -9.42 5.02
N ARG A 255 0.87 -10.29 4.80
CA ARG A 255 1.72 -10.78 5.91
C ARG A 255 3.06 -10.06 6.07
N ASP A 256 3.55 -9.41 5.01
CA ASP A 256 4.86 -8.71 5.01
C ASP A 256 4.75 -7.19 4.79
N MET A 257 3.55 -6.62 4.67
CA MET A 257 3.37 -5.18 4.50
C MET A 257 3.36 -4.41 5.84
N SER A 258 4.30 -4.75 6.73
CA SER A 258 4.64 -3.88 7.83
C SER A 258 5.34 -2.65 7.26
N TYR A 259 4.67 -1.50 7.26
CA TYR A 259 5.37 -0.21 7.30
C TYR A 259 6.02 -0.06 8.68
N THR A 260 7.04 -0.88 8.93
CA THR A 260 8.16 -0.43 9.74
C THR A 260 8.73 0.78 9.04
N THR A 261 8.35 1.96 9.51
CA THR A 261 9.29 3.07 9.52
C THR A 261 10.53 2.55 10.22
N THR A 262 11.53 2.13 9.44
CA THR A 262 12.90 2.13 9.90
C THR A 262 13.22 3.58 10.22
N VAL A 263 12.91 3.96 11.45
CA VAL A 263 13.72 4.96 12.13
C VAL A 263 15.11 4.39 12.03
N GLU A 264 15.94 4.95 11.16
CA GLU A 264 17.37 4.84 11.31
C GLU A 264 17.66 5.35 12.71
N GLN A 265 17.80 4.41 13.64
CA GLN A 265 18.63 4.64 14.79
C GLN A 265 19.99 4.99 14.19
N ASN A 266 20.26 6.29 14.14
CA ASN A 266 21.60 6.81 14.07
C ASN A 266 22.28 6.35 15.36
N ASP A 267 22.69 5.07 15.38
CA ASP A 267 23.98 4.74 15.96
C ASP A 267 24.96 5.74 15.34
N PRO A 268 25.83 6.37 16.15
CA PRO A 268 26.68 7.44 15.67
C PRO A 268 27.76 6.87 14.75
N GLU A 269 27.42 6.68 13.47
CA GLU A 269 28.39 6.44 12.42
C GLU A 269 29.46 7.53 12.51
N GLU A 270 30.71 7.08 12.59
CA GLU A 270 31.84 7.99 12.71
C GLU A 270 31.88 8.87 11.46
N LYS A 271 32.02 10.18 11.65
CA LYS A 271 32.03 11.11 10.51
C LYS A 271 33.34 10.96 9.75
N ALA A 272 33.25 10.84 8.43
CA ALA A 272 34.42 10.91 7.58
C ALA A 272 35.17 12.23 7.80
N THR A 273 36.49 12.15 7.90
CA THR A 273 37.37 13.30 8.10
C THR A 273 38.25 13.51 6.88
N ALA A 274 38.55 14.77 6.56
CA ALA A 274 39.48 15.09 5.49
C ALA A 274 40.88 14.54 5.83
N VAL A 275 41.43 13.72 4.94
CA VAL A 275 42.74 13.10 5.06
C VAL A 275 43.78 14.03 4.43
N THR A 276 44.86 14.30 5.18
CA THR A 276 46.04 14.98 4.63
C THR A 276 46.79 14.03 3.70
N TYR A 277 46.99 14.47 2.47
CA TYR A 277 47.66 13.73 1.41
C TYR A 277 48.76 14.58 0.76
N THR A 278 49.63 13.93 -0.02
CA THR A 278 50.52 14.54 -1.00
C THR A 278 50.11 14.03 -2.38
N ALA A 279 49.94 14.93 -3.36
CA ALA A 279 49.74 14.57 -4.75
C ALA A 279 51.03 14.74 -5.56
N THR A 280 51.19 13.94 -6.60
CA THR A 280 52.20 14.10 -7.67
C THR A 280 51.56 13.72 -8.99
N ASP A 281 51.85 14.44 -10.07
CA ASP A 281 51.40 14.04 -11.41
C ASP A 281 52.51 13.41 -12.24
N SER A 282 52.13 12.75 -13.33
CA SER A 282 53.03 12.08 -14.27
C SER A 282 54.02 12.99 -15.00
N SER A 283 53.91 14.32 -14.82
CA SER A 283 54.79 15.33 -15.41
C SER A 283 55.78 15.91 -14.40
N GLU A 284 55.71 15.51 -13.13
CA GLU A 284 56.51 16.04 -12.01
C GLU A 284 56.43 17.58 -11.87
N ARG A 285 55.31 18.19 -12.29
CA ARG A 285 55.07 19.64 -12.09
C ARG A 285 54.55 19.93 -10.68
N ASP A 286 54.53 21.21 -10.32
CA ASP A 286 53.83 21.65 -9.10
C ASP A 286 52.32 21.39 -9.26
N VAL A 287 51.75 20.70 -8.27
CA VAL A 287 50.32 20.35 -8.17
C VAL A 287 49.61 21.04 -7.01
N SER A 288 50.23 22.07 -6.41
CA SER A 288 49.65 22.86 -5.32
C SER A 288 48.22 23.35 -5.62
N ALA A 289 47.98 23.82 -6.85
CA ALA A 289 46.72 24.34 -7.36
C ALA A 289 45.59 23.29 -7.59
N ILE A 290 45.74 22.04 -7.14
CA ILE A 290 44.63 21.08 -6.99
C ILE A 290 44.42 20.63 -5.54
N SER A 291 44.98 21.38 -4.59
CA SER A 291 45.01 21.05 -3.16
C SER A 291 44.98 22.27 -2.24
N ASP A 292 44.87 23.47 -2.81
CA ASP A 292 44.86 24.76 -2.11
C ASP A 292 43.47 25.12 -1.52
N ARG A 293 42.44 24.35 -1.90
CA ARG A 293 41.03 24.50 -1.52
C ARG A 293 40.32 25.69 -2.16
N ASP A 294 40.78 26.13 -3.33
CA ASP A 294 40.15 27.17 -4.12
C ASP A 294 39.72 26.64 -5.49
N ARG A 295 38.42 26.37 -5.67
CA ARG A 295 37.88 25.94 -6.98
C ARG A 295 38.05 26.96 -8.13
N ASN A 296 38.55 28.17 -7.85
CA ASN A 296 38.90 29.18 -8.85
C ASN A 296 40.34 29.05 -9.37
N THR A 297 41.17 28.21 -8.75
CA THR A 297 42.47 27.75 -9.27
C THR A 297 42.32 26.33 -9.84
N GLY A 298 43.34 25.83 -10.54
CA GLY A 298 43.28 24.51 -11.15
C GLY A 298 44.39 24.24 -12.15
N LEU A 299 44.45 22.99 -12.62
CA LEU A 299 45.43 22.50 -13.59
C LEU A 299 44.74 21.78 -14.75
N ALA A 300 45.14 22.15 -15.97
CA ALA A 300 44.78 21.41 -17.18
C ALA A 300 45.57 20.10 -17.27
N TYR A 301 44.89 19.05 -17.72
CA TYR A 301 45.41 17.71 -18.00
C TYR A 301 44.93 17.24 -19.37
N SER A 302 45.71 16.37 -20.01
CA SER A 302 45.39 15.72 -21.28
C SER A 302 45.35 14.19 -21.12
N GLU A 303 44.88 13.48 -22.16
CA GLU A 303 44.87 12.02 -22.23
C GLU A 303 46.21 11.40 -21.78
N GLY A 304 46.14 10.37 -20.94
CA GLY A 304 47.29 9.62 -20.44
C GLY A 304 48.04 10.31 -19.29
N ASN A 305 47.69 11.54 -18.91
CA ASN A 305 48.18 12.10 -17.65
C ASN A 305 47.62 11.30 -16.45
N SER A 306 48.39 11.21 -15.38
CA SER A 306 47.92 10.60 -14.13
C SER A 306 48.36 11.41 -12.91
N ILE A 307 47.54 11.34 -11.85
CA ILE A 307 47.73 12.00 -10.57
C ILE A 307 47.74 10.90 -9.51
N THR A 308 48.86 10.74 -8.81
CA THR A 308 48.98 9.80 -7.68
C THR A 308 48.82 10.55 -6.38
N VAL A 309 47.85 10.13 -5.57
CA VAL A 309 47.51 10.69 -4.27
C VAL A 309 47.97 9.71 -3.20
N THR A 310 48.85 10.16 -2.29
CA THR A 310 49.41 9.34 -1.21
C THR A 310 49.14 9.97 0.15
N ALA A 311 48.77 9.18 1.15
CA ALA A 311 48.46 9.65 2.51
C ALA A 311 49.05 8.73 3.59
N GLU A 312 49.38 9.29 4.76
CA GLU A 312 49.83 8.49 5.92
C GLU A 312 48.70 7.65 6.53
N LYS A 313 47.47 8.20 6.50
CA LYS A 313 46.23 7.52 6.88
C LYS A 313 45.55 6.94 5.65
N GLU A 314 44.73 5.93 5.88
CA GLU A 314 43.91 5.34 4.81
C GLU A 314 42.76 6.28 4.40
N MET A 315 42.52 6.31 3.10
CA MET A 315 41.48 7.08 2.41
C MET A 315 40.42 6.08 1.95
N ALA A 316 39.15 6.30 2.27
CA ALA A 316 38.03 5.50 1.77
C ALA A 316 37.39 6.08 0.50
N GLY A 317 37.82 7.27 0.07
CA GLY A 317 37.43 7.84 -1.21
C GLY A 317 38.07 9.21 -1.45
N ILE A 318 37.93 9.71 -2.68
CA ILE A 318 38.36 11.04 -3.11
C ILE A 318 37.20 11.84 -3.69
N TYR A 319 37.25 13.15 -3.54
CA TYR A 319 36.31 14.10 -4.13
C TYR A 319 37.06 15.03 -5.07
N LEU A 320 36.59 15.15 -6.30
CA LEU A 320 37.22 15.85 -7.41
C LEU A 320 36.30 16.97 -7.87
N ILE A 321 36.83 18.19 -7.96
CA ILE A 321 36.12 19.35 -8.49
C ILE A 321 36.77 19.73 -9.83
N TRP A 322 36.01 19.60 -10.92
CA TRP A 322 36.44 19.87 -12.29
C TRP A 322 36.02 21.26 -12.75
N GLY A 323 36.92 22.00 -13.39
CA GLY A 323 36.67 23.35 -13.92
C GLY A 323 35.95 23.39 -15.26
N ASN A 324 35.76 22.23 -15.90
CA ASN A 324 34.97 22.04 -17.11
C ASN A 324 34.33 20.64 -17.09
N LYS A 325 33.37 20.36 -17.99
CA LYS A 325 32.74 19.02 -18.08
C LYS A 325 33.83 17.95 -18.26
N THR A 326 33.88 16.99 -17.34
CA THR A 326 34.88 15.91 -17.41
C THR A 326 34.49 14.92 -18.51
N PRO A 327 35.39 14.54 -19.42
CA PRO A 327 35.10 13.61 -20.51
C PRO A 327 35.26 12.13 -20.10
N GLY A 328 35.86 11.87 -18.94
CA GLY A 328 36.07 10.52 -18.42
C GLY A 328 37.48 10.30 -17.88
N TYR A 329 37.55 9.50 -16.81
CA TYR A 329 38.80 9.17 -16.13
C TYR A 329 38.70 7.81 -15.46
N THR A 330 39.79 7.35 -14.83
CA THR A 330 39.80 6.13 -14.05
C THR A 330 40.53 6.33 -12.74
N VAL A 331 39.97 5.84 -11.64
CA VAL A 331 40.68 5.76 -10.36
C VAL A 331 41.12 4.32 -10.11
N LYS A 332 42.40 4.14 -9.79
CA LYS A 332 42.93 2.88 -9.28
C LYS A 332 43.19 3.02 -7.78
N ALA A 333 42.54 2.20 -6.97
CA ALA A 333 42.70 2.14 -5.52
C ALA A 333 43.01 0.71 -5.10
N GLY A 334 44.27 0.41 -4.77
CA GLY A 334 44.72 -0.96 -4.50
C GLY A 334 44.57 -1.87 -5.73
N GLU A 335 43.77 -2.93 -5.63
CA GLU A 335 43.40 -3.80 -6.76
C GLU A 335 42.18 -3.28 -7.55
N GLN A 336 41.39 -2.37 -6.97
CA GLN A 336 40.19 -1.81 -7.58
C GLN A 336 40.55 -0.86 -8.75
N LYS A 337 39.77 -0.91 -9.83
CA LYS A 337 39.86 0.02 -10.96
C LYS A 337 38.45 0.49 -11.32
N ILE A 338 38.17 1.76 -11.07
CA ILE A 338 36.86 2.40 -11.21
C ILE A 338 36.90 3.30 -12.45
N THR A 339 35.95 3.15 -13.37
CA THR A 339 35.75 4.08 -14.50
C THR A 339 34.77 5.17 -14.08
N CYS A 340 35.14 6.43 -14.26
CA CYS A 340 34.45 7.60 -13.70
C CYS A 340 34.26 8.68 -14.77
N GLY A 341 33.44 9.70 -14.47
CA GLY A 341 33.25 10.89 -15.30
C GLY A 341 32.37 10.72 -16.55
N ALA A 342 31.74 9.57 -16.77
CA ALA A 342 30.89 9.31 -17.94
C ALA A 342 29.69 10.29 -18.07
N ASP A 343 29.17 10.78 -16.94
CA ASP A 343 28.07 11.74 -16.87
C ASP A 343 28.51 13.22 -16.93
N GLY A 344 29.83 13.49 -16.95
CA GLY A 344 30.38 14.84 -17.09
C GLY A 344 30.19 15.78 -15.90
N PHE A 345 29.97 15.25 -14.69
CA PHE A 345 29.75 16.05 -13.48
C PHE A 345 30.96 16.91 -13.11
N LEU A 346 30.71 18.15 -12.68
CA LEU A 346 31.77 19.06 -12.19
C LEU A 346 32.23 18.74 -10.76
N HIS A 347 31.42 18.00 -9.99
CA HIS A 347 31.73 17.57 -8.63
C HIS A 347 31.51 16.05 -8.58
N ASP A 348 32.57 15.29 -8.31
CA ASP A 348 32.54 13.84 -8.44
C ASP A 348 33.22 13.18 -7.22
N TYR A 349 32.50 12.30 -6.51
CA TYR A 349 32.99 11.57 -5.35
C TYR A 349 33.17 10.09 -5.68
N VAL A 350 34.42 9.63 -5.63
CA VAL A 350 34.79 8.25 -5.91
C VAL A 350 35.08 7.53 -4.59
N ALA A 351 34.13 6.70 -4.17
CA ALA A 351 34.29 5.77 -3.05
C ALA A 351 35.19 4.58 -3.44
N PHE A 352 35.94 4.05 -2.48
CA PHE A 352 36.79 2.87 -2.64
C PHE A 352 36.18 1.67 -1.89
N GLU A 353 36.25 0.48 -2.49
CA GLU A 353 35.77 -0.78 -1.86
C GLU A 353 36.53 -1.14 -0.57
N THR A 354 37.80 -0.73 -0.49
CA THR A 354 38.66 -0.89 0.68
C THR A 354 39.47 0.38 0.88
N PRO A 355 39.63 0.90 2.11
CA PRO A 355 40.48 2.06 2.37
C PRO A 355 41.95 1.83 1.94
N VAL A 356 42.54 2.82 1.27
CA VAL A 356 43.92 2.74 0.74
C VAL A 356 44.77 3.95 1.13
N LYS A 357 46.09 3.75 1.21
CA LYS A 357 47.06 4.84 1.42
C LYS A 357 47.53 5.50 0.13
N GLU A 358 47.26 4.90 -1.02
CA GLU A 358 47.66 5.38 -2.33
C GLU A 358 46.56 5.07 -3.35
N CYS A 359 46.21 6.05 -4.18
CA CYS A 359 45.37 5.86 -5.36
C CYS A 359 45.89 6.68 -6.53
N THR A 360 45.59 6.25 -7.75
CA THR A 360 46.00 6.93 -8.99
C THR A 360 44.79 7.27 -9.84
N VAL A 361 44.58 8.56 -10.11
CA VAL A 361 43.63 9.08 -11.10
C VAL A 361 44.33 9.09 -12.46
N THR A 362 43.71 8.53 -13.50
CA THR A 362 44.22 8.51 -14.88
C THR A 362 43.22 9.20 -15.80
N ILE A 363 43.67 10.22 -16.52
CA ILE A 363 42.86 11.08 -17.39
C ILE A 363 42.79 10.49 -18.80
N HIS A 364 41.61 10.45 -19.42
CA HIS A 364 41.42 9.88 -20.77
C HIS A 364 41.22 10.91 -21.88
N GLU A 365 40.85 12.15 -21.55
CA GLU A 365 40.60 13.24 -22.51
C GLU A 365 40.87 14.60 -21.82
N GLU A 366 40.85 15.72 -22.54
CA GLU A 366 41.26 17.03 -21.98
C GLU A 366 40.29 17.58 -20.91
N CYS A 367 40.82 17.91 -19.73
CA CYS A 367 40.04 18.41 -18.59
C CYS A 367 40.85 19.36 -17.71
N ILE A 368 40.17 20.16 -16.90
CA ILE A 368 40.75 20.98 -15.83
C ILE A 368 40.28 20.42 -14.49
N LEU A 369 41.21 19.98 -13.65
CA LEU A 369 40.93 19.70 -12.24
C LEU A 369 41.21 20.96 -11.43
N CYS A 370 40.22 21.45 -10.68
CA CYS A 370 40.38 22.59 -9.80
C CYS A 370 40.82 22.17 -8.39
N ASP A 371 40.26 21.08 -7.85
CA ASP A 371 40.49 20.74 -6.44
C ASP A 371 40.32 19.23 -6.19
N LEU A 372 41.03 18.72 -5.19
CA LEU A 372 41.03 17.31 -4.78
C LEU A 372 41.01 17.21 -3.26
N TYR A 373 40.06 16.43 -2.75
CA TYR A 373 39.99 16.06 -1.33
C TYR A 373 40.08 14.54 -1.19
N ALA A 374 40.68 14.08 -0.11
CA ALA A 374 40.62 12.69 0.32
C ALA A 374 39.86 12.59 1.65
N TYR A 375 39.07 11.54 1.83
CA TYR A 375 38.27 11.33 3.04
C TYR A 375 38.54 9.97 3.66
N SER A 376 38.50 9.89 4.99
CA SER A 376 38.49 8.63 5.73
C SER A 376 37.17 7.90 5.52
N GLU A 377 37.10 6.64 5.98
CA GLU A 377 35.83 5.94 6.14
C GLU A 377 34.90 6.70 7.09
N GLY A 378 33.59 6.50 6.94
CA GLY A 378 32.54 7.13 7.74
C GLY A 378 31.56 7.99 6.93
N ARG A 379 30.64 8.63 7.64
CA ARG A 379 29.59 9.47 7.02
C ARG A 379 30.18 10.77 6.48
N LEU A 380 30.03 11.02 5.18
CA LEU A 380 30.58 12.21 4.52
C LEU A 380 30.06 13.54 5.11
N PRO A 381 30.87 14.62 5.08
CA PRO A 381 30.40 15.97 5.38
C PRO A 381 29.42 16.46 4.31
N ASP A 382 28.43 17.25 4.72
CA ASP A 382 27.39 17.86 3.87
C ASP A 382 27.94 18.70 2.69
N SER A 383 29.23 19.06 2.70
CA SER A 383 29.94 19.77 1.62
C SER A 383 30.43 18.88 0.46
N VAL A 384 30.41 17.56 0.62
CA VAL A 384 30.78 16.60 -0.43
C VAL A 384 29.53 16.26 -1.24
N GLN A 385 29.54 16.60 -2.53
CA GLN A 385 28.41 16.38 -3.41
C GLN A 385 28.51 14.99 -4.06
N VAL A 386 27.53 14.13 -3.77
CA VAL A 386 27.38 12.79 -4.34
C VAL A 386 26.14 12.79 -5.22
N TRP A 387 26.33 13.10 -6.50
CA TRP A 387 25.24 13.35 -7.45
C TRP A 387 24.66 12.05 -8.02
N ASN A 388 23.33 11.97 -8.04
CA ASN A 388 22.61 10.99 -8.86
C ASN A 388 22.51 11.49 -10.31
N ALA A 389 22.57 10.57 -11.26
CA ALA A 389 22.32 10.85 -12.66
C ALA A 389 20.92 11.47 -12.88
N PRO A 390 20.73 12.31 -13.93
CA PRO A 390 19.41 12.82 -14.30
C PRO A 390 18.40 11.68 -14.47
N TYR A 391 17.18 11.85 -13.97
CA TYR A 391 16.18 10.79 -13.99
C TYR A 391 15.83 10.31 -15.41
N GLU A 392 15.46 9.04 -15.57
CA GLU A 392 14.81 8.57 -16.80
C GLU A 392 13.38 9.11 -16.92
N ASN A 393 12.65 9.17 -15.80
CA ASN A 393 11.32 9.77 -15.70
C ASN A 393 11.18 10.62 -14.43
N ALA A 394 10.49 11.75 -14.55
CA ALA A 394 10.32 12.73 -13.48
C ALA A 394 8.87 12.82 -13.03
N ASP A 395 8.64 12.87 -11.72
CA ASP A 395 7.34 13.27 -11.17
C ASP A 395 7.13 14.77 -11.44
N MET A 396 8.19 15.57 -11.32
CA MET A 396 8.17 17.00 -11.65
C MET A 396 9.38 17.40 -12.50
N LEU A 397 9.13 18.16 -13.56
CA LEU A 397 10.16 18.81 -14.37
C LEU A 397 10.06 20.33 -14.23
N VAL A 398 11.11 20.97 -13.72
CA VAL A 398 11.21 22.41 -13.54
C VAL A 398 12.11 23.01 -14.61
N PHE A 399 11.61 23.98 -15.36
CA PHE A 399 12.37 24.77 -16.31
C PHE A 399 12.77 26.10 -15.69
N ALA A 400 14.08 26.36 -15.59
CA ALA A 400 14.67 27.60 -15.11
C ALA A 400 15.47 28.28 -16.23
N ALA A 401 15.47 29.60 -16.29
CA ALA A 401 16.24 30.33 -17.29
C ALA A 401 17.74 30.38 -16.92
N HIS A 402 18.05 30.77 -15.68
CA HIS A 402 19.39 31.03 -15.18
C HIS A 402 19.72 30.25 -13.89
N ALA A 403 21.02 30.07 -13.65
CA ALA A 403 21.56 29.68 -12.35
C ALA A 403 21.25 30.78 -11.32
N SER A 404 20.38 30.46 -10.34
CA SER A 404 19.82 31.27 -9.23
C SER A 404 18.30 31.19 -9.20
N ASP A 405 17.66 31.06 -10.36
CA ASP A 405 16.19 31.02 -10.49
C ASP A 405 15.58 29.81 -9.74
N GLU A 406 16.34 28.72 -9.60
CA GLU A 406 15.92 27.54 -8.83
C GLU A 406 15.64 27.85 -7.36
N SER A 407 16.35 28.82 -6.76
CA SER A 407 16.12 29.23 -5.37
C SER A 407 15.19 30.43 -5.26
N LEU A 408 15.28 31.38 -6.19
CA LEU A 408 14.51 32.62 -6.20
C LEU A 408 13.03 32.42 -6.53
N TYR A 409 12.72 31.56 -7.49
CA TYR A 409 11.36 31.40 -8.03
C TYR A 409 10.83 29.96 -7.85
N PHE A 410 11.68 28.95 -8.06
CA PHE A 410 11.27 27.55 -7.98
C PHE A 410 11.63 26.87 -6.66
N GLY A 411 12.14 27.63 -5.68
CA GLY A 411 12.69 27.07 -4.45
C GLY A 411 11.66 26.29 -3.63
N GLY A 412 10.45 26.82 -3.52
CA GLY A 412 9.33 26.18 -2.83
C GLY A 412 9.04 24.78 -3.36
N PRO A 413 8.63 24.61 -4.64
CA PRO A 413 8.32 23.29 -5.17
C PRO A 413 9.53 22.37 -5.23
N LEU A 414 10.73 22.86 -5.59
CA LEU A 414 11.93 22.03 -5.61
C LEU A 414 12.22 21.41 -4.23
N THR A 415 12.34 22.24 -3.20
CA THR A 415 12.67 21.74 -1.85
C THR A 415 11.54 20.92 -1.25
N LEU A 416 10.28 21.33 -1.44
CA LEU A 416 9.12 20.64 -0.86
C LEU A 416 8.90 19.28 -1.52
N TYR A 417 8.81 19.21 -2.86
CA TYR A 417 8.54 17.94 -3.52
C TYR A 417 9.80 17.06 -3.62
N GLY A 418 10.97 17.64 -3.91
CA GLY A 418 12.22 16.90 -4.07
C GLY A 418 12.85 16.47 -2.74
N ALA A 419 13.19 17.43 -1.88
CA ALA A 419 13.95 17.14 -0.65
C ALA A 419 13.06 16.69 0.53
N VAL A 420 11.85 17.26 0.67
CA VAL A 420 10.96 16.93 1.80
C VAL A 420 10.08 15.72 1.49
N LEU A 421 9.47 15.65 0.31
CA LEU A 421 8.54 14.57 -0.09
C LEU A 421 9.18 13.45 -0.94
N ASN A 422 10.49 13.52 -1.24
CA ASN A 422 11.25 12.52 -2.02
C ASN A 422 10.65 12.19 -3.41
N LYS A 423 9.94 13.12 -4.06
CA LYS A 423 9.48 12.94 -5.44
C LYS A 423 10.63 13.08 -6.43
N ARG A 424 10.51 12.45 -7.60
CA ARG A 424 11.51 12.51 -8.69
C ARG A 424 11.48 13.88 -9.38
N VAL A 425 12.16 14.87 -8.79
CA VAL A 425 12.18 16.25 -9.30
C VAL A 425 13.44 16.48 -10.13
N GLN A 426 13.27 16.73 -11.43
CA GLN A 426 14.34 17.07 -12.36
C GLN A 426 14.33 18.57 -12.66
N VAL A 427 15.52 19.19 -12.68
CA VAL A 427 15.70 20.58 -13.10
C VAL A 427 16.35 20.64 -14.48
N VAL A 428 15.80 21.49 -15.36
CA VAL A 428 16.35 21.83 -16.68
C VAL A 428 16.59 23.32 -16.76
N TYR A 429 17.80 23.71 -17.17
CA TYR A 429 18.21 25.10 -17.35
C TYR A 429 18.30 25.47 -18.84
N LEU A 430 17.78 26.63 -19.21
CA LEU A 430 17.98 27.21 -20.55
C LEU A 430 19.46 27.57 -20.80
N THR A 431 20.13 28.09 -19.78
CA THR A 431 21.53 28.52 -19.88
C THR A 431 22.49 27.45 -19.35
N ASP A 432 23.54 27.20 -20.13
CA ASP A 432 24.68 26.38 -19.73
C ASP A 432 25.82 27.31 -19.30
N TYR A 433 26.25 27.22 -18.04
CA TYR A 433 27.40 27.97 -17.53
C TYR A 433 28.68 27.13 -17.49
N THR A 434 28.72 25.93 -18.07
CA THR A 434 29.99 25.19 -18.21
C THR A 434 30.91 25.89 -19.22
N GLY A 435 31.99 26.47 -18.70
CA GLY A 435 33.03 27.10 -19.51
C GLY A 435 34.04 26.09 -20.07
N SER A 436 34.84 26.54 -21.03
CA SER A 436 36.12 25.89 -21.37
C SER A 436 37.22 26.17 -20.34
N ASP A 437 36.97 27.07 -19.39
CA ASP A 437 37.86 27.42 -18.30
C ASP A 437 37.10 27.64 -16.98
N ILE A 438 37.86 27.75 -15.90
CA ILE A 438 37.38 27.84 -14.51
C ILE A 438 36.52 29.09 -14.29
N ALA A 439 36.90 30.22 -14.91
CA ALA A 439 36.19 31.48 -14.76
C ALA A 439 34.82 31.45 -15.45
N GLY A 440 34.72 30.78 -16.59
CA GLY A 440 33.43 30.49 -17.24
C GLY A 440 32.52 29.61 -16.38
N SER A 441 33.07 28.57 -15.75
CA SER A 441 32.33 27.59 -14.95
C SER A 441 31.88 28.04 -13.56
N ALA A 442 32.30 29.22 -13.09
CA ALA A 442 32.01 29.69 -11.73
C ALA A 442 30.51 29.63 -11.36
N ARG A 443 29.62 30.13 -12.24
CA ARG A 443 28.16 30.08 -12.00
C ARG A 443 27.56 28.68 -12.05
N GLU A 444 28.20 27.73 -12.74
CA GLU A 444 27.75 26.34 -12.77
C GLU A 444 28.03 25.65 -11.43
N HIS A 445 29.21 25.90 -10.82
CA HIS A 445 29.50 25.44 -9.46
C HIS A 445 28.54 26.05 -8.42
N GLU A 446 28.24 27.35 -8.53
CA GLU A 446 27.29 28.01 -7.64
C GLU A 446 25.87 27.42 -7.74
N LYS A 447 25.43 27.05 -8.95
CA LYS A 447 24.17 26.34 -9.22
C LYS A 447 24.12 24.97 -8.55
N LEU A 448 25.19 24.18 -8.68
CA LEU A 448 25.30 22.85 -8.06
C LEU A 448 25.33 22.95 -6.53
N ASP A 449 26.11 23.87 -5.97
CA ASP A 449 26.14 24.15 -4.53
C ASP A 449 24.74 24.57 -4.00
N CYS A 450 24.00 25.38 -4.76
CA CYS A 450 22.66 25.82 -4.41
C CYS A 450 21.68 24.63 -4.37
N LEU A 451 21.59 23.86 -5.46
CA LEU A 451 20.74 22.66 -5.53
C LEU A 451 21.07 21.66 -4.42
N TRP A 452 22.36 21.42 -4.16
CA TRP A 452 22.80 20.55 -3.08
C TRP A 452 22.37 21.07 -1.70
N ALA A 453 22.52 22.38 -1.45
CA ALA A 453 22.07 23.02 -0.21
C ALA A 453 20.54 23.04 -0.04
N MET A 454 19.76 22.89 -1.12
CA MET A 454 18.32 22.69 -1.11
C MET A 454 17.91 21.24 -0.83
N GLY A 455 18.85 20.29 -0.81
CA GLY A 455 18.58 18.85 -0.72
C GLY A 455 18.23 18.19 -2.06
N ILE A 456 18.54 18.84 -3.18
CA ILE A 456 18.36 18.29 -4.54
C ILE A 456 19.67 17.65 -4.96
N HIS A 457 19.73 16.31 -4.90
CA HIS A 457 20.93 15.53 -5.21
C HIS A 457 20.86 14.85 -6.59
N THR A 458 19.92 15.25 -7.46
CA THR A 458 19.84 14.82 -8.86
C THR A 458 20.53 15.86 -9.74
N TYR A 459 21.44 15.46 -10.61
CA TYR A 459 22.20 16.40 -11.42
C TYR A 459 21.29 17.18 -12.38
N PRO A 460 21.42 18.52 -12.47
CA PRO A 460 20.62 19.33 -13.37
C PRO A 460 21.04 19.11 -14.84
N VAL A 461 20.13 19.39 -15.77
CA VAL A 461 20.42 19.31 -17.22
C VAL A 461 20.35 20.69 -17.84
N ASN A 462 21.38 21.09 -18.57
CA ASN A 462 21.35 22.32 -19.37
C ASN A 462 20.84 21.97 -20.78
N ILE A 463 20.02 22.83 -21.38
CA ILE A 463 19.58 22.64 -22.76
C ILE A 463 20.79 22.76 -23.69
N ALA A 464 21.02 21.73 -24.50
CA ALA A 464 22.20 21.66 -25.37
C ALA A 464 22.19 22.74 -26.45
N ALA A 465 23.34 23.39 -26.67
CA ALA A 465 23.47 24.54 -27.56
C ALA A 465 23.19 24.22 -29.05
N ASP A 466 23.39 22.97 -29.48
CA ASP A 466 23.06 22.48 -30.82
C ASP A 466 21.55 22.37 -31.04
N ARG A 467 20.78 21.99 -30.00
CA ARG A 467 19.31 21.93 -30.03
C ARG A 467 18.65 23.31 -30.10
N LEU A 468 19.29 24.35 -29.57
CA LEU A 468 18.75 25.72 -29.56
C LEU A 468 18.70 26.41 -30.94
N GLN A 469 19.29 25.81 -31.98
CA GLN A 469 19.31 26.28 -33.38
C GLN A 469 19.64 27.79 -33.51
N ILE A 470 20.93 28.10 -33.55
CA ILE A 470 21.45 29.47 -33.57
C ILE A 470 21.01 30.21 -34.85
N SER A 471 20.32 31.35 -34.68
CA SER A 471 19.85 32.22 -35.76
C SER A 471 21.01 32.95 -36.44
N THR A 472 21.22 32.70 -37.74
CA THR A 472 22.24 33.39 -38.55
C THR A 472 21.82 34.80 -39.00
N ALA A 473 20.61 35.25 -38.65
CA ALA A 473 20.04 36.52 -39.11
C ALA A 473 20.43 37.74 -38.23
N GLY A 474 21.11 37.51 -37.09
CA GLY A 474 21.26 38.49 -36.02
C GLY A 474 20.00 38.58 -35.15
N PRO A 475 20.07 39.24 -33.98
CA PRO A 475 18.96 39.28 -33.03
C PRO A 475 17.75 40.04 -33.60
N THR A 476 16.61 39.35 -33.67
CA THR A 476 15.29 39.93 -33.94
C THR A 476 14.45 39.97 -32.65
N GLU A 477 13.28 40.62 -32.65
CA GLU A 477 12.31 40.56 -31.53
C GLU A 477 11.86 39.12 -31.16
N LYS A 478 12.23 38.10 -31.93
CA LYS A 478 11.96 36.69 -31.64
C LYS A 478 13.19 35.87 -31.23
N ASP A 479 14.40 36.43 -31.34
CA ASP A 479 15.65 35.70 -31.14
C ASP A 479 16.41 36.22 -29.92
N MET A 480 16.24 35.54 -28.79
CA MET A 480 16.93 35.88 -27.54
C MET A 480 18.37 35.41 -27.56
N ALA A 481 19.32 36.34 -27.45
CA ALA A 481 20.76 36.07 -27.50
C ALA A 481 21.24 35.23 -28.73
N GLY A 482 20.48 35.24 -29.83
CA GLY A 482 20.76 34.45 -31.03
C GLY A 482 20.17 33.04 -31.05
N ILE A 483 19.43 32.63 -30.02
CA ILE A 483 18.62 31.40 -30.00
C ILE A 483 17.35 31.64 -30.81
N SER A 484 17.02 30.74 -31.74
CA SER A 484 15.73 30.81 -32.43
C SER A 484 14.59 30.30 -31.53
N TYR A 485 13.46 31.01 -31.51
CA TYR A 485 12.28 30.58 -30.74
C TYR A 485 11.80 29.16 -31.13
N GLU A 486 11.88 28.80 -32.41
CA GLU A 486 11.54 27.46 -32.89
C GLU A 486 12.49 26.40 -32.33
N GLY A 487 13.81 26.62 -32.40
CA GLY A 487 14.81 25.74 -31.78
C GLY A 487 14.58 25.55 -30.28
N LEU A 488 14.25 26.63 -29.56
CA LEU A 488 13.90 26.55 -28.14
C LEU A 488 12.62 25.71 -27.89
N CYS A 489 11.55 25.92 -28.65
CA CYS A 489 10.33 25.11 -28.53
C CYS A 489 10.59 23.61 -28.79
N LEU A 490 11.43 23.28 -29.78
CA LEU A 490 11.85 21.90 -30.07
C LEU A 490 12.69 21.33 -28.92
N ALA A 491 13.67 22.08 -28.40
CA ALA A 491 14.53 21.65 -27.31
C ALA A 491 13.76 21.39 -26.00
N VAL A 492 12.80 22.26 -25.67
CA VAL A 492 11.90 22.08 -24.51
C VAL A 492 10.96 20.89 -24.71
N THR A 493 10.44 20.71 -25.94
CA THR A 493 9.64 19.53 -26.32
C THR A 493 10.41 18.23 -26.15
N GLU A 494 11.69 18.20 -26.54
CA GLU A 494 12.57 17.06 -26.31
C GLU A 494 12.70 16.76 -24.81
N GLN A 495 12.98 17.75 -23.95
CA GLN A 495 13.15 17.48 -22.52
C GLN A 495 11.85 16.96 -21.87
N ILE A 496 10.69 17.49 -22.26
CA ILE A 496 9.39 16.97 -21.78
C ILE A 496 9.19 15.50 -22.24
N ARG A 497 9.49 15.16 -23.49
CA ARG A 497 9.35 13.78 -23.99
C ARG A 497 10.38 12.82 -23.39
N ARG A 498 11.60 13.30 -23.12
CA ARG A 498 12.67 12.56 -22.45
C ARG A 498 12.24 12.18 -21.02
N PHE A 499 11.91 13.17 -20.20
CA PHE A 499 11.65 12.97 -18.77
C PHE A 499 10.20 12.59 -18.43
N LYS A 500 9.28 12.64 -19.40
CA LYS A 500 7.86 12.28 -19.25
C LYS A 500 7.23 12.82 -17.95
N PRO A 501 7.29 14.13 -17.71
CA PRO A 501 6.89 14.71 -16.44
C PRO A 501 5.40 14.57 -16.17
N LEU A 502 5.06 14.22 -14.93
CA LEU A 502 3.68 14.25 -14.45
C LEU A 502 3.24 15.68 -14.13
N VAL A 503 4.16 16.50 -13.61
CA VAL A 503 4.01 17.93 -13.36
C VAL A 503 5.12 18.72 -14.06
N VAL A 504 4.78 19.78 -14.79
CA VAL A 504 5.76 20.75 -15.34
C VAL A 504 5.62 22.11 -14.65
N ILE A 505 6.74 22.78 -14.36
CA ILE A 505 6.79 24.14 -13.81
C ILE A 505 7.73 25.03 -14.65
N THR A 506 7.36 26.29 -14.84
CA THR A 506 8.23 27.34 -15.40
C THR A 506 7.84 28.73 -14.88
N HIS A 507 8.57 29.75 -15.33
CA HIS A 507 8.44 31.19 -15.03
C HIS A 507 7.04 31.77 -15.29
N ASP A 508 6.79 32.93 -14.68
CA ASP A 508 5.65 33.81 -14.92
C ASP A 508 5.55 34.29 -16.39
N GLU A 509 4.33 34.65 -16.83
CA GLU A 509 4.05 35.13 -18.19
C GLU A 509 4.78 36.46 -18.50
N GLY A 510 4.94 37.33 -17.50
CA GLY A 510 5.72 38.56 -17.57
C GLY A 510 7.21 38.38 -17.30
N GLY A 511 7.70 37.15 -17.05
CA GLY A 511 9.08 36.89 -16.68
C GLY A 511 9.49 37.56 -15.36
N GLU A 512 8.58 37.54 -14.38
CA GLU A 512 8.70 38.13 -13.05
C GLU A 512 8.97 39.65 -13.06
N TYR A 513 10.22 40.05 -13.22
CA TYR A 513 10.66 41.45 -13.29
C TYR A 513 10.84 41.96 -14.73
N GLY A 514 10.24 41.28 -15.71
CA GLY A 514 10.39 41.58 -17.12
C GLY A 514 11.68 41.02 -17.73
N ASN A 515 12.18 39.89 -17.23
CA ASN A 515 13.37 39.25 -17.83
C ASN A 515 12.97 38.52 -19.13
N ASP A 516 13.50 38.99 -20.26
CA ASP A 516 13.18 38.44 -21.58
C ASP A 516 13.48 36.93 -21.71
N ALA A 517 14.47 36.39 -20.98
CA ALA A 517 14.80 34.97 -21.00
C ALA A 517 13.77 34.13 -20.22
N HIS A 518 13.17 34.71 -19.18
CA HIS A 518 12.08 34.10 -18.43
C HIS A 518 10.81 34.11 -19.29
N VAL A 519 10.51 35.23 -19.95
CA VAL A 519 9.39 35.38 -20.90
C VAL A 519 9.50 34.39 -22.07
N ILE A 520 10.66 34.26 -22.71
CA ILE A 520 10.81 33.36 -23.86
C ILE A 520 10.74 31.87 -23.43
N LEU A 521 11.28 31.52 -22.25
CA LEU A 521 11.19 30.16 -21.72
C LEU A 521 9.76 29.81 -21.27
N HIS A 522 9.06 30.73 -20.62
CA HIS A 522 7.62 30.61 -20.32
C HIS A 522 6.84 30.28 -21.59
N ARG A 523 7.04 31.06 -22.66
CA ARG A 523 6.35 30.88 -23.94
C ARG A 523 6.69 29.55 -24.61
N ALA A 524 7.97 29.15 -24.62
CA ALA A 524 8.39 27.88 -25.18
C ALA A 524 7.81 26.67 -24.42
N VAL A 525 7.79 26.71 -23.08
CA VAL A 525 7.21 25.65 -22.25
C VAL A 525 5.69 25.58 -22.42
N THR A 526 4.98 26.72 -22.36
CA THR A 526 3.52 26.76 -22.53
C THR A 526 3.08 26.31 -23.93
N GLU A 527 3.90 26.53 -24.96
CA GLU A 527 3.70 25.99 -26.30
C GLU A 527 4.03 24.48 -26.39
N ALA A 528 5.14 24.03 -25.79
CA ALA A 528 5.57 22.63 -25.81
C ALA A 528 4.59 21.69 -25.10
N VAL A 529 4.02 22.08 -23.94
CA VAL A 529 3.00 21.26 -23.24
C VAL A 529 1.69 21.12 -24.01
N GLN A 530 1.51 21.87 -25.11
CA GLN A 530 0.36 21.74 -26.04
C GLN A 530 0.69 20.93 -27.30
N LYS A 531 1.96 20.57 -27.53
CA LYS A 531 2.44 19.89 -28.75
C LYS A 531 3.17 18.57 -28.51
N THR A 532 3.62 18.33 -27.28
CA THR A 532 4.43 17.15 -26.89
C THR A 532 3.74 15.80 -27.14
N MET A 533 2.40 15.79 -27.21
CA MET A 533 1.60 14.62 -27.56
C MET A 533 1.42 14.39 -29.07
N LEU A 534 1.81 15.34 -29.93
CA LEU A 534 1.62 15.27 -31.39
C LEU A 534 2.77 14.48 -32.06
N GLU A 535 2.44 13.46 -32.84
CA GLU A 535 3.44 12.60 -33.50
C GLU A 535 4.20 13.29 -34.66
N ASP A 536 3.64 14.34 -35.25
CA ASP A 536 4.20 15.09 -36.38
C ASP A 536 5.06 16.29 -35.97
N TYR A 537 4.99 16.71 -34.70
CA TYR A 537 5.83 17.79 -34.16
C TYR A 537 7.11 17.22 -33.53
N ASP A 538 8.28 17.70 -33.99
CA ASP A 538 9.61 17.18 -33.66
C ASP A 538 9.74 15.64 -33.79
N PRO A 539 9.74 15.10 -35.03
CA PRO A 539 9.82 13.65 -35.26
C PRO A 539 11.09 12.99 -34.67
N ASP A 540 12.18 13.73 -34.49
CA ASP A 540 13.42 13.20 -33.93
C ASP A 540 13.26 12.84 -32.45
N SER A 541 12.62 13.71 -31.64
CA SER A 541 12.34 13.36 -30.24
C SER A 541 11.20 12.36 -30.10
N VAL A 542 10.21 12.32 -31.01
CA VAL A 542 9.23 11.21 -31.08
C VAL A 542 9.94 9.88 -31.32
N SER A 543 10.85 9.80 -32.28
CA SER A 543 11.59 8.56 -32.57
C SER A 543 12.51 8.11 -31.43
N LYS A 544 12.97 9.04 -30.58
CA LYS A 544 13.91 8.75 -29.49
C LYS A 544 13.24 8.43 -28.15
N TYR A 545 12.13 9.11 -27.81
CA TYR A 545 11.48 9.01 -26.49
C TYR A 545 9.98 8.69 -26.55
N GLY A 546 9.35 8.81 -27.73
CA GLY A 546 7.90 8.77 -27.91
C GLY A 546 7.22 10.12 -27.69
N THR A 547 5.90 10.15 -27.84
CA THR A 547 5.06 11.29 -27.46
C THR A 547 4.76 11.27 -25.95
N TRP A 548 4.38 12.43 -25.40
CA TRP A 548 3.95 12.55 -24.00
C TRP A 548 2.90 13.64 -23.84
N ASP A 549 1.82 13.38 -23.10
CA ASP A 549 0.86 14.41 -22.71
C ASP A 549 1.00 14.70 -21.21
N VAL A 550 1.46 15.90 -20.87
CA VAL A 550 1.77 16.32 -19.49
C VAL A 550 0.47 16.42 -18.65
N PRO A 551 0.31 15.63 -17.58
CA PRO A 551 -0.88 15.65 -16.75
C PRO A 551 -1.22 17.03 -16.15
N LYS A 552 -0.22 17.76 -15.64
CA LYS A 552 -0.40 19.13 -15.14
C LYS A 552 0.78 20.07 -15.46
N THR A 553 0.46 21.33 -15.70
CA THR A 553 1.46 22.41 -15.88
C THR A 553 1.12 23.58 -14.98
N TYR A 554 2.08 23.98 -14.16
CA TYR A 554 2.01 25.16 -13.30
C TYR A 554 2.94 26.26 -13.81
N ILE A 555 2.53 27.49 -13.55
CA ILE A 555 3.25 28.71 -13.91
C ILE A 555 3.41 29.52 -12.63
N HIS A 556 4.63 29.99 -12.37
CA HIS A 556 4.93 30.85 -11.22
C HIS A 556 4.05 32.11 -11.24
N LEU A 557 3.49 32.49 -10.09
CA LEU A 557 2.57 33.63 -9.89
C LEU A 557 1.29 33.66 -10.74
N TYR A 558 0.97 32.59 -11.49
CA TYR A 558 -0.16 32.57 -12.42
C TYR A 558 -1.52 32.67 -11.70
N GLY A 559 -2.38 33.58 -12.15
CA GLY A 559 -3.60 33.94 -11.42
C GLY A 559 -4.74 32.90 -11.39
N ASN A 560 -4.64 31.81 -12.17
CA ASN A 560 -5.72 30.81 -12.27
C ASN A 560 -5.44 29.59 -11.37
N ASN A 561 -6.45 29.20 -10.58
CA ASN A 561 -6.45 27.99 -9.74
C ASN A 561 -5.18 27.89 -8.87
N THR A 562 -4.91 28.95 -8.13
CA THR A 562 -3.66 29.17 -7.41
C THR A 562 -3.40 28.13 -6.31
N ILE A 563 -2.12 27.88 -6.08
CA ILE A 563 -1.55 27.15 -4.95
C ILE A 563 -0.58 28.08 -4.25
N ARG A 564 -0.59 28.04 -2.91
CA ARG A 564 0.42 28.68 -2.06
C ARG A 564 1.00 27.65 -1.08
N MET A 565 2.28 27.38 -1.21
CA MET A 565 2.99 26.45 -0.32
C MET A 565 3.37 27.12 1.00
N ASN A 566 3.24 26.41 2.13
CA ASN A 566 3.65 26.93 3.44
C ASN A 566 5.15 26.66 3.69
N LEU A 567 6.02 27.52 3.15
CA LEU A 567 7.48 27.38 3.25
C LEU A 567 8.05 27.70 4.66
N ARG A 568 7.18 27.95 5.64
CA ARG A 568 7.55 28.32 7.03
C ARG A 568 7.40 27.19 8.04
N ILE A 569 6.96 26.01 7.61
CA ILE A 569 7.01 24.77 8.39
C ILE A 569 8.47 24.32 8.53
N ARG A 570 8.83 23.74 9.68
CA ARG A 570 10.17 23.22 9.97
C ARG A 570 10.23 21.74 9.59
N GLU A 571 11.23 21.37 8.81
CA GLU A 571 11.33 20.03 8.25
C GLU A 571 12.50 19.27 8.84
N ALA A 572 12.24 18.06 9.34
CA ALA A 572 13.27 17.21 9.95
C ALA A 572 14.40 16.89 8.96
N LYS A 573 14.04 16.61 7.69
CA LYS A 573 14.98 16.39 6.57
C LYS A 573 15.85 17.61 6.26
N LEU A 574 15.43 18.81 6.66
CA LEU A 574 16.19 20.06 6.47
C LEU A 574 16.88 20.49 7.78
N ASN A 575 17.24 19.54 8.65
CA ASN A 575 17.85 19.79 9.96
C ASN A 575 17.00 20.73 10.85
N ASN A 576 15.67 20.54 10.84
CA ASN A 576 14.67 21.37 11.53
C ASN A 576 14.69 22.87 11.13
N LYS A 577 15.29 23.22 9.98
CA LYS A 577 15.11 24.53 9.33
C LYS A 577 13.76 24.56 8.63
N THR A 578 13.27 25.77 8.35
CA THR A 578 12.14 25.93 7.44
C THR A 578 12.63 25.87 6.00
N ILE A 579 11.75 25.50 5.06
CA ILE A 579 12.07 25.51 3.63
C ILE A 579 12.59 26.90 3.22
N LEU A 580 11.89 27.97 3.59
CA LEU A 580 12.29 29.35 3.29
C LEU A 580 13.69 29.73 3.83
N ASN A 581 14.09 29.21 5.00
CA ASN A 581 15.43 29.46 5.55
C ASN A 581 16.51 28.61 4.89
N THR A 582 16.17 27.40 4.45
CA THR A 582 17.05 26.53 3.64
C THR A 582 17.31 27.18 2.28
N LEU A 583 16.26 27.65 1.61
CA LEU A 583 16.35 28.36 0.34
C LEU A 583 17.21 29.62 0.41
N ARG A 584 17.12 30.41 1.48
CA ARG A 584 17.99 31.58 1.69
C ARG A 584 19.46 31.18 1.81
N GLN A 585 19.77 30.12 2.56
CA GLN A 585 21.14 29.60 2.71
C GLN A 585 21.66 28.88 1.46
N ALA A 586 20.76 28.39 0.60
CA ALA A 586 21.10 27.89 -0.73
C ALA A 586 21.38 29.03 -1.71
N TYR A 587 20.57 30.10 -1.70
CA TYR A 587 20.82 31.28 -2.53
C TYR A 587 22.14 31.97 -2.20
N GLU A 588 22.58 31.97 -0.93
CA GLU A 588 23.92 32.41 -0.50
C GLU A 588 25.08 31.70 -1.25
N LYS A 589 24.83 30.56 -1.91
CA LYS A 589 25.81 29.85 -2.76
C LYS A 589 26.05 30.52 -4.11
N HIS A 590 25.12 31.36 -4.58
CA HIS A 590 25.31 32.22 -5.75
C HIS A 590 26.15 33.44 -5.39
N VAL A 591 27.40 33.21 -4.95
CA VAL A 591 28.33 34.23 -4.45
C VAL A 591 28.51 35.36 -5.47
N SER A 592 28.66 35.01 -6.75
CA SER A 592 28.77 35.95 -7.86
C SER A 592 27.53 36.84 -8.05
N GLN A 593 26.34 36.39 -7.61
CA GLN A 593 25.07 37.10 -7.75
C GLN A 593 24.66 37.88 -6.49
N GLN A 594 25.31 37.69 -5.33
CA GLN A 594 24.93 38.36 -4.06
C GLN A 594 25.06 39.90 -4.06
N HIS A 595 25.69 40.48 -5.09
CA HIS A 595 25.77 41.93 -5.28
C HIS A 595 24.53 42.54 -5.96
N LEU A 596 23.64 41.69 -6.47
CA LEU A 596 22.37 42.07 -7.10
C LEU A 596 21.27 42.22 -6.03
N TRP A 597 20.14 42.81 -6.41
CA TRP A 597 19.05 43.11 -5.49
C TRP A 597 18.14 41.91 -5.17
N TYR A 598 18.33 40.77 -5.84
CA TYR A 598 17.50 39.58 -5.67
C TYR A 598 17.65 38.96 -4.28
N TYR A 599 16.55 38.43 -3.76
CA TYR A 599 16.54 37.66 -2.52
C TYR A 599 15.36 36.67 -2.51
N VAL A 600 15.52 35.56 -1.77
CA VAL A 600 14.45 34.56 -1.65
C VAL A 600 13.34 35.06 -0.72
N SER A 601 12.13 35.15 -1.25
CA SER A 601 10.93 35.51 -0.50
C SER A 601 9.74 34.58 -0.75
N ASP A 602 8.84 34.53 0.24
CA ASP A 602 7.48 33.99 0.12
C ASP A 602 6.42 35.12 0.15
N SER A 603 6.83 36.39 0.10
CA SER A 603 5.96 37.54 -0.23
C SER A 603 5.87 37.73 -1.74
N ASN A 604 4.72 38.19 -2.21
CA ASN A 604 4.53 38.66 -3.59
C ASN A 604 4.15 40.15 -3.54
N ASP A 605 5.13 41.01 -3.76
CA ASP A 605 4.98 42.47 -3.85
C ASP A 605 5.93 43.01 -4.92
N PRO A 606 5.51 42.96 -6.21
CA PRO A 606 6.34 43.41 -7.32
C PRO A 606 6.76 44.89 -7.24
N ALA A 607 6.10 45.73 -6.42
CA ALA A 607 6.51 47.11 -6.22
C ALA A 607 7.80 47.23 -5.38
N ASN A 608 8.08 46.24 -4.53
CA ASN A 608 9.35 46.06 -3.82
C ASN A 608 10.29 45.08 -4.54
N GLN A 609 9.87 44.56 -5.70
CA GLN A 609 10.52 43.48 -6.46
C GLN A 609 10.54 42.13 -5.71
N ASP A 610 9.54 41.92 -4.84
CA ASP A 610 9.31 40.66 -4.14
C ASP A 610 8.51 39.71 -5.04
N TYR A 611 9.10 38.56 -5.37
CA TYR A 611 8.46 37.49 -6.11
C TYR A 611 8.44 36.22 -5.24
N SER A 612 7.28 35.60 -5.13
CA SER A 612 7.02 34.57 -4.12
C SER A 612 7.33 33.17 -4.66
N CYS A 613 8.43 32.58 -4.20
CA CYS A 613 8.77 31.17 -4.50
C CYS A 613 7.78 30.14 -3.92
N ALA A 614 6.69 30.60 -3.29
CA ALA A 614 5.60 29.80 -2.75
C ALA A 614 4.33 29.78 -3.62
N ASP A 615 4.15 30.75 -4.54
CA ASP A 615 2.86 31.00 -5.22
C ASP A 615 2.90 30.59 -6.71
N PHE A 616 1.97 29.72 -7.11
CA PHE A 616 1.87 29.17 -8.46
C PHE A 616 0.41 29.06 -8.89
N GLY A 617 0.13 28.99 -10.19
CA GLY A 617 -1.20 28.70 -10.72
C GLY A 617 -1.20 27.61 -11.78
N LEU A 618 -2.33 26.92 -11.93
CA LEU A 618 -2.51 25.84 -12.89
C LEU A 618 -2.83 26.40 -14.28
N PHE A 619 -1.89 26.25 -15.21
CA PHE A 619 -2.05 26.66 -16.61
C PHE A 619 -2.77 25.59 -17.44
N ARG A 620 -2.40 24.32 -17.27
CA ARG A 620 -2.95 23.19 -18.04
C ARG A 620 -3.14 21.98 -17.14
N THR A 621 -4.18 21.20 -17.41
CA THR A 621 -4.43 19.89 -16.78
C THR A 621 -5.19 18.96 -17.71
N THR A 622 -4.86 17.66 -17.68
CA THR A 622 -5.66 16.59 -18.29
C THR A 622 -6.43 15.76 -17.25
N VAL A 623 -6.07 15.89 -15.97
CA VAL A 623 -6.59 15.09 -14.83
C VAL A 623 -7.49 15.88 -13.87
N GLY A 624 -7.84 17.11 -14.24
CA GLY A 624 -8.71 17.99 -13.44
C GLY A 624 -7.98 19.06 -12.63
N LYS A 625 -8.77 19.95 -12.03
CA LYS A 625 -8.33 21.13 -11.27
C LYS A 625 -7.95 20.76 -9.83
N ASN A 626 -7.28 21.68 -9.14
CA ASN A 626 -6.94 21.51 -7.72
C ASN A 626 -8.02 22.15 -6.84
N ILE A 627 -8.37 21.47 -5.77
CA ILE A 627 -9.31 21.87 -4.71
C ILE A 627 -8.56 21.94 -3.37
N GLY A 628 -7.64 21.01 -3.10
CA GLY A 628 -6.92 20.86 -1.84
C GLY A 628 -5.57 21.60 -1.75
N GLY A 629 -5.03 22.06 -2.88
CA GLY A 629 -3.83 22.91 -2.91
C GLY A 629 -2.49 22.19 -3.08
N ASP A 630 -2.50 20.92 -3.50
CA ASP A 630 -1.31 20.14 -3.89
C ASP A 630 -1.11 20.21 -5.41
N MET A 631 0.14 20.31 -5.88
CA MET A 631 0.46 20.22 -7.31
C MET A 631 0.20 18.81 -7.87
N PHE A 632 0.30 17.77 -7.03
CA PHE A 632 0.07 16.36 -7.36
C PHE A 632 -1.36 15.87 -7.08
N GLU A 633 -2.31 16.75 -6.75
CA GLU A 633 -3.72 16.37 -6.60
C GLU A 633 -4.22 15.63 -7.87
N HIS A 634 -4.89 14.49 -7.77
CA HIS A 634 -5.27 13.65 -8.93
C HIS A 634 -4.09 13.11 -9.79
N VAL A 635 -2.84 13.14 -9.30
CA VAL A 635 -1.65 12.63 -9.99
C VAL A 635 -0.88 11.67 -9.08
N LEU A 636 -0.89 10.38 -9.43
CA LEU A 636 0.01 9.39 -8.80
C LEU A 636 1.42 9.54 -9.36
N THR A 637 2.44 9.56 -8.52
CA THR A 637 3.86 9.47 -8.89
C THR A 637 4.18 8.18 -9.65
N TYR A 638 5.34 8.10 -10.31
CA TYR A 638 5.76 6.87 -10.99
C TYR A 638 5.87 5.66 -10.05
N ASP A 639 6.31 5.86 -8.81
CA ASP A 639 6.38 4.81 -7.79
C ASP A 639 4.97 4.38 -7.33
N GLU A 640 4.04 5.32 -7.14
CA GLU A 640 2.64 5.01 -6.82
C GLU A 640 1.91 4.32 -7.98
N GLN A 641 2.24 4.65 -9.23
CA GLN A 641 1.74 3.97 -10.43
C GLN A 641 2.26 2.53 -10.53
N ALA A 642 3.54 2.30 -10.27
CA ALA A 642 4.12 0.95 -10.25
C ALA A 642 3.45 0.07 -9.18
N VAL A 643 3.34 0.57 -7.95
CA VAL A 643 2.64 -0.12 -6.84
C VAL A 643 1.16 -0.36 -7.15
N LYS A 644 0.51 0.53 -7.92
CA LYS A 644 -0.85 0.32 -8.41
C LYS A 644 -0.92 -0.78 -9.47
N GLN A 645 -0.02 -0.79 -10.44
CA GLN A 645 0.01 -1.80 -11.51
C GLN A 645 0.31 -3.20 -10.93
N GLU A 646 1.32 -3.33 -10.08
CA GLU A 646 1.63 -4.60 -9.38
C GLU A 646 0.42 -5.12 -8.58
N ARG A 647 -0.30 -4.21 -7.92
CA ARG A 647 -1.55 -4.52 -7.20
C ARG A 647 -2.65 -5.00 -8.15
N GLU A 648 -2.85 -4.35 -9.29
CA GLU A 648 -3.87 -4.72 -10.30
C GLU A 648 -3.56 -6.06 -10.98
N GLU A 649 -2.29 -6.32 -11.33
CA GLU A 649 -1.84 -7.60 -11.90
C GLU A 649 -2.02 -8.75 -10.91
N TYR A 650 -1.66 -8.53 -9.64
CA TYR A 650 -1.87 -9.49 -8.56
C TYR A 650 -3.35 -9.83 -8.35
N TYR A 651 -4.24 -8.82 -8.34
CA TYR A 651 -5.68 -9.06 -8.25
C TYR A 651 -6.22 -9.84 -9.46
N ALA A 652 -5.77 -9.52 -10.68
CA ALA A 652 -6.21 -10.22 -11.89
C ALA A 652 -5.80 -11.71 -11.91
N GLU A 653 -4.64 -12.06 -11.34
CA GLU A 653 -4.23 -13.46 -11.17
C GLU A 653 -5.11 -14.18 -10.12
N LEU A 654 -5.40 -13.54 -8.98
CA LEU A 654 -6.31 -14.05 -7.96
C LEU A 654 -7.74 -14.28 -8.48
N THR A 655 -8.31 -13.36 -9.26
CA THR A 655 -9.62 -13.55 -9.91
C THR A 655 -9.63 -14.84 -10.73
N LYS A 656 -8.60 -15.03 -11.54
CA LYS A 656 -8.44 -16.17 -12.45
C LYS A 656 -8.28 -17.49 -11.69
N GLU A 657 -7.52 -17.51 -10.59
CA GLU A 657 -7.43 -18.69 -9.71
C GLU A 657 -8.76 -19.01 -9.03
N ALA A 658 -9.49 -18.00 -8.56
CA ALA A 658 -10.81 -18.18 -7.95
C ALA A 658 -11.84 -18.72 -8.95
N GLU A 659 -11.84 -18.23 -10.20
CA GLU A 659 -12.67 -18.75 -11.29
C GLU A 659 -12.34 -20.21 -11.62
N LEU A 660 -11.05 -20.55 -11.75
CA LEU A 660 -10.58 -21.92 -11.98
C LEU A 660 -10.99 -22.87 -10.85
N SER A 661 -10.83 -22.44 -9.59
CA SER A 661 -11.22 -23.20 -8.41
C SER A 661 -12.73 -23.46 -8.39
N LYS A 662 -13.56 -22.42 -8.62
CA LYS A 662 -15.01 -22.53 -8.73
C LYS A 662 -15.45 -23.44 -9.89
N GLN A 663 -14.76 -23.39 -11.03
CA GLN A 663 -15.03 -24.29 -12.16
C GLN A 663 -14.67 -25.74 -11.83
N ALA A 664 -13.58 -25.98 -11.09
CA ALA A 664 -13.22 -27.31 -10.60
C ALA A 664 -14.23 -27.86 -9.59
N GLU A 665 -14.73 -27.03 -8.67
CA GLU A 665 -15.79 -27.42 -7.72
C GLU A 665 -17.11 -27.75 -8.43
N LEU A 666 -17.54 -26.93 -9.39
CA LEU A 666 -18.72 -27.19 -10.21
C LEU A 666 -18.58 -28.49 -11.01
N THR A 667 -17.38 -28.76 -11.54
CA THR A 667 -17.08 -30.01 -12.26
C THR A 667 -17.18 -31.22 -11.31
N ARG A 668 -16.55 -31.15 -10.13
CA ARG A 668 -16.65 -32.22 -9.12
C ARG A 668 -18.09 -32.46 -8.66
N ALA A 669 -18.86 -31.40 -8.42
CA ALA A 669 -20.26 -31.51 -8.04
C ALA A 669 -21.14 -32.14 -9.15
N ALA A 670 -20.85 -31.85 -10.42
CA ALA A 670 -21.51 -32.48 -11.55
C ALA A 670 -21.15 -33.97 -11.69
N GLU A 671 -19.89 -34.34 -11.45
CA GLU A 671 -19.44 -35.74 -11.41
C GLU A 671 -20.09 -36.53 -10.26
N GLU A 672 -20.10 -35.97 -9.04
CA GLU A 672 -20.77 -36.57 -7.87
C GLU A 672 -22.28 -36.75 -8.10
N ALA A 673 -22.95 -35.77 -8.71
CA ALA A 673 -24.36 -35.86 -9.08
C ALA A 673 -24.62 -36.95 -10.15
N ALA A 674 -23.75 -37.06 -11.15
CA ALA A 674 -23.82 -38.10 -12.17
C ALA A 674 -23.58 -39.50 -11.59
N GLU A 675 -22.63 -39.66 -10.67
CA GLU A 675 -22.40 -40.93 -9.99
C GLU A 675 -23.59 -41.32 -9.10
N LYS A 676 -24.14 -40.37 -8.33
CA LYS A 676 -25.34 -40.60 -7.51
C LYS A 676 -26.53 -41.04 -8.36
N LYS A 677 -26.73 -40.43 -9.53
CA LYS A 677 -27.78 -40.84 -10.48
C LYS A 677 -27.55 -42.27 -10.98
N ARG A 678 -26.33 -42.64 -11.38
CA ARG A 678 -25.99 -44.02 -11.78
C ARG A 678 -26.26 -45.04 -10.67
N ARG A 679 -25.95 -44.71 -9.41
CA ARG A 679 -26.24 -45.57 -8.25
C ARG A 679 -27.75 -45.72 -8.01
N GLN A 680 -28.55 -44.67 -8.22
CA GLN A 680 -30.01 -44.76 -8.15
C GLN A 680 -30.57 -45.63 -9.28
N GLU A 681 -30.12 -45.43 -10.52
CA GLU A 681 -30.52 -46.26 -11.68
C GLU A 681 -30.17 -47.75 -11.47
N GLN A 682 -29.01 -48.04 -10.87
CA GLN A 682 -28.62 -49.40 -10.47
C GLN A 682 -29.53 -49.97 -9.37
N GLN A 683 -29.84 -49.19 -8.32
CA GLN A 683 -30.72 -49.65 -7.25
C GLN A 683 -32.16 -49.89 -7.73
N GLU A 684 -32.69 -49.01 -8.59
CA GLU A 684 -34.01 -49.21 -9.21
C GLU A 684 -34.04 -50.46 -10.11
N GLU A 685 -32.93 -50.79 -10.79
CA GLU A 685 -32.79 -52.02 -11.56
C GLU A 685 -32.69 -53.27 -10.68
N GLU A 686 -31.94 -53.24 -9.58
CA GLU A 686 -31.88 -54.32 -8.59
C GLU A 686 -33.25 -54.55 -7.91
N GLU A 687 -33.95 -53.48 -7.52
CA GLU A 687 -35.30 -53.57 -6.94
C GLU A 687 -36.32 -54.11 -7.95
N ARG A 688 -36.22 -53.72 -9.23
CA ARG A 688 -37.05 -54.26 -10.31
C ARG A 688 -36.82 -55.76 -10.51
N LEU A 689 -35.57 -56.20 -10.54
CA LEU A 689 -35.21 -57.63 -10.65
C LEU A 689 -35.69 -58.43 -9.44
N ALA A 690 -35.52 -57.91 -8.22
CA ALA A 690 -36.02 -58.54 -7.00
C ALA A 690 -37.56 -58.65 -6.97
N ALA A 691 -38.27 -57.63 -7.46
CA ALA A 691 -39.72 -57.64 -7.59
C ALA A 691 -40.20 -58.65 -8.65
N GLU A 692 -39.49 -58.79 -9.78
CA GLU A 692 -39.76 -59.82 -10.78
C GLU A 692 -39.59 -61.24 -10.21
N ASP A 693 -38.51 -61.50 -9.47
CA ASP A 693 -38.27 -62.81 -8.86
C ASP A 693 -39.27 -63.13 -7.74
N LEU A 694 -39.64 -62.14 -6.92
CA LEU A 694 -40.72 -62.32 -5.93
C LEU A 694 -42.07 -62.60 -6.62
N ALA A 695 -42.37 -61.94 -7.73
CA ALA A 695 -43.59 -62.20 -8.51
C ALA A 695 -43.59 -63.60 -9.14
N ARG A 696 -42.44 -64.11 -9.61
CA ARG A 696 -42.27 -65.50 -10.06
C ARG A 696 -42.52 -66.49 -8.92
N GLU A 697 -41.96 -66.24 -7.73
CA GLU A 697 -42.16 -67.11 -6.56
C GLU A 697 -43.62 -67.11 -6.09
N GLN A 698 -44.26 -65.93 -6.04
CA GLN A 698 -45.67 -65.77 -5.69
C GLN A 698 -46.58 -66.53 -6.66
N LYS A 699 -46.32 -66.41 -7.97
CA LYS A 699 -47.06 -67.13 -9.01
C LYS A 699 -46.93 -68.65 -8.85
N ALA A 700 -45.73 -69.16 -8.57
CA ALA A 700 -45.51 -70.58 -8.29
C ALA A 700 -46.28 -71.06 -7.04
N LYS A 701 -46.31 -70.26 -5.97
CA LYS A 701 -47.11 -70.54 -4.75
C LYS A 701 -48.61 -70.57 -5.04
N ASP A 702 -49.12 -69.69 -5.90
CA ASP A 702 -50.55 -69.64 -6.25
C ASP A 702 -50.97 -70.70 -7.28
N GLU A 703 -50.06 -71.18 -8.13
CA GLU A 703 -50.25 -72.39 -8.93
C GLU A 703 -50.31 -73.63 -8.01
N LEU A 704 -49.36 -73.77 -7.07
CA LEU A 704 -49.38 -74.85 -6.07
C LEU A 704 -50.66 -74.84 -5.22
N ARG A 705 -51.11 -73.67 -4.74
CA ARG A 705 -52.38 -73.53 -4.01
C ARG A 705 -53.58 -73.95 -4.84
N ARG A 706 -53.64 -73.55 -6.12
CA ARG A 706 -54.72 -73.99 -7.03
C ARG A 706 -54.72 -75.50 -7.21
N THR A 707 -53.56 -76.13 -7.38
CA THR A 707 -53.43 -77.59 -7.42
C THR A 707 -53.94 -78.24 -6.14
N VAL A 708 -53.51 -77.76 -4.97
CA VAL A 708 -53.97 -78.26 -3.65
C VAL A 708 -55.48 -78.10 -3.47
N TYR A 709 -56.05 -76.94 -3.76
CA TYR A 709 -57.50 -76.72 -3.66
C TYR A 709 -58.31 -77.57 -4.64
N THR A 710 -57.79 -77.83 -5.84
CA THR A 710 -58.42 -78.76 -6.79
C THR A 710 -58.47 -80.18 -6.24
N VAL A 711 -57.36 -80.66 -5.64
CA VAL A 711 -57.30 -81.98 -4.98
C VAL A 711 -58.28 -82.05 -3.80
N ILE A 712 -58.32 -81.03 -2.94
CA ILE A 712 -59.28 -80.96 -1.81
C ILE A 712 -60.73 -80.95 -2.32
N GLY A 713 -61.03 -80.18 -3.37
CA GLY A 713 -62.37 -80.10 -3.97
C GLY A 713 -62.84 -81.44 -4.53
N VAL A 714 -61.95 -82.20 -5.18
CA VAL A 714 -62.25 -83.57 -5.64
C VAL A 714 -62.56 -84.51 -4.46
N ILE A 715 -61.77 -84.46 -3.38
CA ILE A 715 -61.99 -85.27 -2.17
C ILE A 715 -63.35 -84.93 -1.54
N VAL A 716 -63.68 -83.65 -1.37
CA VAL A 716 -64.96 -83.20 -0.79
C VAL A 716 -66.14 -83.60 -1.70
N GLY A 717 -65.99 -83.49 -3.02
CA GLY A 717 -67.02 -83.92 -3.98
C GLY A 717 -67.35 -85.42 -3.86
N LEU A 718 -66.33 -86.27 -3.72
CA LEU A 718 -66.50 -87.71 -3.48
C LEU A 718 -67.24 -88.00 -2.16
N ILE A 719 -66.91 -87.26 -1.09
CA ILE A 719 -67.60 -87.37 0.21
C ILE A 719 -69.08 -86.96 0.10
N VAL A 720 -69.39 -85.86 -0.58
CA VAL A 720 -70.78 -85.39 -0.76
C VAL A 720 -71.59 -86.41 -1.57
N LEU A 721 -71.03 -86.96 -2.65
CA LEU A 721 -71.70 -88.00 -3.47
C LEU A 721 -71.99 -89.26 -2.64
N TYR A 722 -71.06 -89.68 -1.78
CA TYR A 722 -71.25 -90.80 -0.86
C TYR A 722 -72.44 -90.57 0.10
N PHE A 723 -72.51 -89.40 0.75
CA PHE A 723 -73.64 -89.05 1.63
C PHE A 723 -74.97 -88.89 0.87
N LEU A 724 -74.95 -88.35 -0.35
CA LEU A 724 -76.15 -88.20 -1.18
C LEU A 724 -76.74 -89.57 -1.57
N GLY A 725 -75.89 -90.55 -1.90
CA GLY A 725 -76.31 -91.93 -2.13
C GLY A 725 -77.03 -92.55 -0.93
N ILE A 726 -76.51 -92.33 0.28
CA ILE A 726 -77.14 -92.77 1.55
C ILE A 726 -78.51 -92.08 1.76
N LEU A 727 -78.62 -90.80 1.45
CA LEU A 727 -79.87 -90.04 1.59
C LEU A 727 -80.95 -90.52 0.62
N LEU A 728 -80.60 -90.76 -0.65
CA LEU A 728 -81.52 -91.28 -1.66
C LEU A 728 -82.02 -92.68 -1.30
N LEU A 729 -81.15 -93.55 -0.76
CA LEU A 729 -81.53 -94.85 -0.22
C LEU A 729 -82.54 -94.75 0.94
N LYS A 730 -82.39 -93.77 1.84
CA LYS A 730 -83.38 -93.49 2.90
C LYS A 730 -84.72 -93.00 2.33
N LEU A 731 -84.71 -92.06 1.39
CA LEU A 731 -85.93 -91.50 0.77
C LEU A 731 -86.71 -92.57 -0.01
N ALA A 732 -86.04 -93.47 -0.72
CA ALA A 732 -86.66 -94.60 -1.42
C ALA A 732 -87.32 -95.63 -0.48
N ARG A 733 -86.85 -95.75 0.77
CA ARG A 733 -87.50 -96.53 1.84
C ARG A 733 -88.71 -95.80 2.43
N LEU A 734 -88.63 -94.47 2.59
CA LEU A 734 -89.72 -93.65 3.12
C LEU A 734 -90.93 -93.55 2.17
N LYS A 735 -90.70 -93.38 0.85
CA LYS A 735 -91.79 -93.34 -0.14
C LYS A 735 -92.63 -94.63 -0.14
N ARG A 736 -91.98 -95.80 -0.16
CA ARG A 736 -92.64 -97.11 -0.02
C ARG A 736 -93.45 -97.28 1.26
N ARG A 737 -93.09 -96.59 2.35
CA ARG A 737 -93.86 -96.56 3.61
C ARG A 737 -95.10 -95.68 3.52
N LYS A 738 -95.04 -94.56 2.79
CA LYS A 738 -96.13 -93.58 2.67
C LYS A 738 -97.27 -94.08 1.77
N ASP A 739 -96.95 -94.70 0.64
CA ASP A 739 -97.95 -95.21 -0.32
C ASP A 739 -98.82 -96.33 0.28
N ARG A 740 -98.27 -97.12 1.20
CA ARG A 740 -99.00 -98.19 1.92
C ARG A 740 -100.07 -97.66 2.87
N ASN A 741 -99.81 -96.53 3.54
CA ASN A 741 -100.72 -95.98 4.55
C ASN A 741 -101.91 -95.20 3.95
N ARG A 742 -101.81 -94.74 2.70
CA ARG A 742 -102.90 -94.01 2.02
C ARG A 742 -104.08 -94.93 1.68
N ARG A 743 -103.81 -96.09 1.10
CA ARG A 743 -104.82 -97.08 0.65
C ARG A 743 -105.68 -97.65 1.79
N LEU A 744 -105.23 -97.56 3.04
CA LEU A 744 -105.96 -98.04 4.21
C LEU A 744 -106.98 -97.01 4.75
N ARG A 745 -106.82 -95.72 4.43
CA ARG A 745 -107.75 -94.67 4.90
C ARG A 745 -108.94 -94.46 3.98
N GLU A 746 -108.76 -94.67 2.68
CA GLU A 746 -109.82 -94.49 1.67
C GLU A 746 -110.98 -95.50 1.87
N LYS A 747 -110.72 -96.71 2.40
CA LYS A 747 -111.76 -97.70 2.73
C LYS A 747 -112.64 -97.36 3.95
N ALA A 748 -112.12 -96.62 4.93
CA ALA A 748 -112.84 -96.37 6.19
C ALA A 748 -113.88 -95.25 6.10
N HIS A 749 -113.91 -94.51 4.99
CA HIS A 749 -114.84 -93.39 4.78
C HIS A 749 -116.15 -93.83 4.08
N GLU A 750 -116.13 -94.96 3.37
CA GLU A 750 -117.26 -95.47 2.58
C GLU A 750 -118.34 -96.19 3.41
N GLU A 751 -118.00 -96.75 4.58
CA GLU A 751 -118.96 -97.50 5.41
C GLU A 751 -119.87 -96.59 6.26
N ASN A 752 -119.39 -95.44 6.73
CA ASN A 752 -120.12 -94.58 7.66
C ASN A 752 -121.25 -93.73 7.02
N VAL A 753 -121.32 -93.66 5.69
CA VAL A 753 -122.33 -92.84 4.98
C VAL A 753 -123.64 -93.60 4.73
N LYS A 754 -123.69 -94.91 5.03
CA LYS A 754 -124.88 -95.75 4.80
C LYS A 754 -125.94 -95.75 5.91
N HIS A 755 -125.67 -95.21 7.10
CA HIS A 755 -126.58 -95.35 8.25
C HIS A 755 -127.57 -94.19 8.46
N SER A 756 -127.91 -93.45 7.40
CA SER A 756 -128.83 -92.30 7.41
C SER A 756 -130.07 -92.55 6.54
N ALA A 757 -130.87 -93.58 6.86
CA ALA A 757 -132.23 -93.75 6.31
C ALA A 757 -133.00 -94.91 6.98
N GLU A 758 -133.47 -94.75 8.23
CA GLU A 758 -134.64 -95.48 8.75
C GLU A 758 -135.12 -94.86 10.09
N GLU A 759 -136.45 -94.80 10.26
CA GLU A 759 -137.24 -94.47 11.46
C GLU A 759 -137.25 -93.00 11.99
N GLY A 760 -138.33 -92.31 11.61
CA GLY A 760 -138.76 -91.00 12.13
C GLY A 760 -140.20 -90.67 11.72
N ALA A 761 -141.17 -91.40 12.27
CA ALA A 761 -142.62 -91.27 12.12
C ALA A 761 -143.29 -92.08 13.26
N GLU A 762 -144.42 -91.75 13.87
CA GLU A 762 -145.21 -90.49 13.94
C GLU A 762 -145.19 -89.99 15.43
N GLU A 763 -146.00 -89.08 16.00
CA GLU A 763 -147.21 -88.33 15.61
C GLU A 763 -147.31 -87.05 16.50
N GLU A 764 -148.14 -86.06 16.13
CA GLU A 764 -148.75 -85.11 17.09
C GLU A 764 -150.05 -85.75 17.63
N ASP A 765 -150.39 -85.65 18.92
CA ASP A 765 -151.61 -84.91 19.36
C ASP A 765 -151.79 -84.80 20.89
N TYR A 766 -152.47 -83.72 21.29
CA TYR A 766 -153.12 -83.37 22.57
C TYR A 766 -152.40 -83.45 23.94
N ARG A 767 -152.25 -82.25 24.53
CA ARG A 767 -152.05 -81.81 25.93
C ARG A 767 -150.62 -81.54 26.42
#